data_AF-A0AAU7ESE5-F1
#
_entry.id   AF-A0AAU7ESE5-F1
#
_cell.length_a   1.000
_cell.length_b   1.000
_cell.length_c   1.000
_cell.angle_alpha   90.00
_cell.angle_beta   90.00
_cell.angle_gamma   90.00
#
_symmetry.space_group_name_H-M   'P 1'
#
loop_
_entity.id
_entity.type
_entity.pdbx_description
1 polymer ?
#
loop_
_entity_poly.entity_id
_entity_poly.type
_entity_poly.pdbx_seq_one_letter_code
_entity_poly.pdbx_strand_id
1 'polypeptide(L)'
;MHTHTPTLAVMDSRGLNVATVSYCREAPGGPIDPRIYRQRYNASGQLTEACDPRLGALHQREPDARPNLTVISSLTGVSLSSDSVDGALRLTLPGAAGQRLIAWDGLMTQTLTDYDLLLRPVSIVEHVQGMSARNSGFFSYGGSSSSCAAQNQCGRIVRHDDSAGSEFFPEYSLTGEQLRCVRHFLSDLDEPDWPQAVAERDLLHECESGAATHIGYNALNETISQQDVMGNQKQLHLDVGGQLNQISLKVAQDSQPRLLLHDIQYNAGNQVLRQAAANGVISQNLYDPQSGRLLKIIAEKDGRPALQHLVYCYDPVGNILSVEDMAQPTRFFRNQTINPVSSFIYDSLYQLIGATGWQRSSTVNGPQEPVFSSPPDSAQLENYRQAYTYDAAGNLIALVHSAASKSWTQRTAISRYSNRGLEQTVSGTLPDEPEISAGFDSNGNRKMLQPGQPLRWSAGGRLLQVDQVMRKDATNDCERYVYDGAGQRQRKIRLIQSPALAQSHETRYLPGLEVRHRADETLHVISVQAGRCAVEILHWDKKDKVADQYRYQFSNHLGSNMLVLDDQGNTVCEENYFPYGGTSWWAGPDQVQARYKTRRYAGQELDATGLYYYGQRFYAPWLMRWISPDPVGITDGMNQYLMVRGNPVRFVDRQGLTGWDTTKAAGATATREFVSAAFAAAAQAAFVGVLPPANVAVGIGGALAGAVTGGISGYAGANWAQSSMHISSPADWGPLAAKIGGAVIGAALGAAPSLLGMLDPRGNPAAAGQIGSAFGTLFREISAQYLANAGPSNPAVGRVDPLTGAASVVGAGLAAGATGFGGSVLFGNDATGNVLQSVLSVSAVTAASAAAASAVRGARGTPARPSSDSEPSFNQENAVVGYSSRHFFLSLGQIANLAVSQIPGYDALDVHTRTAVSRAVVSAVGDIRSTFVTIAKPGLSAELGTTFWDLEKNEVGAGIVRESPPTDVDQYYVVSETSPGQRRYSRAQLNF
;
A
#
# COMPACT_ATOMS: atom_id res chain seq x y z
N MET A 1 7.82 -3.97 30.14
CA MET A 1 6.87 -4.76 29.34
C MET A 1 7.58 -5.82 28.49
N HIS A 2 8.51 -5.44 27.61
CA HIS A 2 9.07 -6.30 26.54
C HIS A 2 10.31 -7.16 26.88
N THR A 3 10.71 -7.23 28.15
CA THR A 3 11.87 -8.04 28.56
C THR A 3 11.59 -9.53 28.34
N HIS A 4 12.43 -10.23 27.59
CA HIS A 4 12.26 -11.65 27.24
C HIS A 4 10.97 -11.98 26.47
N THR A 5 10.50 -11.08 25.60
CA THR A 5 9.36 -11.37 24.71
C THR A 5 9.73 -11.29 23.23
N PRO A 6 10.68 -12.11 22.73
CA PRO A 6 11.03 -12.13 21.31
C PRO A 6 9.92 -12.76 20.45
N THR A 7 10.01 -12.60 19.13
CA THR A 7 9.30 -13.45 18.18
C THR A 7 10.30 -14.44 17.59
N LEU A 8 10.00 -15.74 17.68
CA LEU A 8 10.85 -16.81 17.19
C LEU A 8 10.20 -17.49 15.99
N ALA A 9 10.97 -17.76 14.95
CA ALA A 9 10.56 -18.62 13.83
C ALA A 9 11.18 -20.01 14.00
N VAL A 10 10.38 -21.05 13.87
CA VAL A 10 10.79 -22.45 13.99
C VAL A 10 10.81 -23.03 12.59
N MET A 11 12.00 -23.42 12.13
CA MET A 11 12.20 -23.97 10.80
C MET A 11 12.31 -25.50 10.85
N ASP A 12 11.74 -26.18 9.85
CA ASP A 12 12.00 -27.60 9.63
C ASP A 12 13.33 -27.84 8.88
N SER A 13 13.67 -29.11 8.62
CA SER A 13 14.90 -29.48 7.89
C SER A 13 14.92 -29.04 6.42
N ARG A 14 13.80 -28.55 5.88
CA ARG A 14 13.70 -28.00 4.53
C ARG A 14 13.84 -26.47 4.52
N GLY A 15 13.95 -25.85 5.69
CA GLY A 15 14.00 -24.39 5.84
C GLY A 15 12.62 -23.72 5.80
N LEU A 16 11.53 -24.49 5.93
CA LEU A 16 10.17 -23.95 5.95
C LEU A 16 9.76 -23.57 7.37
N ASN A 17 9.08 -22.43 7.53
CA ASN A 17 8.64 -21.92 8.82
C ASN A 17 7.40 -22.69 9.32
N VAL A 18 7.60 -23.70 10.17
CA VAL A 18 6.51 -24.55 10.68
C VAL A 18 5.82 -23.97 11.92
N ALA A 19 6.45 -23.03 12.62
CA ALA A 19 5.78 -22.31 13.69
C ALA A 19 6.41 -20.95 13.97
N THR A 20 5.56 -19.97 14.28
CA THR A 20 5.99 -18.69 14.86
C THR A 20 5.57 -18.64 16.31
N VAL A 21 6.53 -18.42 17.22
CA VAL A 21 6.28 -18.30 18.67
C VAL A 21 6.46 -16.84 19.08
N SER A 22 5.37 -16.22 19.51
CA SER A 22 5.38 -14.87 20.10
C SER A 22 5.07 -14.96 21.58
N TYR A 23 5.76 -14.20 22.42
CA TYR A 23 5.56 -14.25 23.86
C TYR A 23 4.70 -13.06 24.34
N CYS A 24 3.53 -13.37 24.90
CA CYS A 24 2.57 -12.39 25.41
C CYS A 24 2.77 -12.19 26.92
N ARG A 25 2.76 -10.94 27.36
CA ARG A 25 2.74 -10.51 28.75
C ARG A 25 1.84 -9.28 28.80
N GLU A 26 1.00 -9.18 29.82
CA GLU A 26 0.03 -8.07 29.96
C GLU A 26 0.45 -7.00 30.97
N ALA A 27 1.35 -7.34 31.90
CA ALA A 27 1.87 -6.40 32.89
C ALA A 27 3.39 -6.55 33.06
N PRO A 28 4.16 -5.48 33.33
CA PRO A 28 5.58 -5.57 33.61
C PRO A 28 5.88 -6.56 34.75
N GLY A 29 6.82 -7.49 34.54
CA GLY A 29 7.17 -8.53 35.52
C GLY A 29 6.15 -9.67 35.66
N GLY A 30 5.02 -9.62 34.95
CA GLY A 30 4.02 -10.68 34.92
C GLY A 30 4.46 -11.95 34.16
N PRO A 31 3.65 -13.02 34.24
CA PRO A 31 3.91 -14.28 33.56
C PRO A 31 3.95 -14.08 32.03
N ILE A 32 4.77 -14.90 31.37
CA ILE A 32 4.88 -14.91 29.92
C ILE A 32 4.06 -16.10 29.39
N ASP A 33 3.16 -15.82 28.45
CA ASP A 33 2.34 -16.82 27.77
C ASP A 33 2.78 -16.97 26.29
N PRO A 34 3.30 -18.14 25.88
CA PRO A 34 3.70 -18.37 24.49
C PRO A 34 2.49 -18.54 23.55
N ARG A 35 2.40 -17.65 22.56
CA ARG A 35 1.47 -17.72 21.43
C ARG A 35 2.13 -18.45 20.26
N ILE A 36 1.74 -19.69 20.01
CA ILE A 36 2.34 -20.54 18.97
C ILE A 36 1.43 -20.65 17.76
N TYR A 37 1.75 -19.91 16.71
CA TYR A 37 1.13 -20.04 15.39
C TYR A 37 1.79 -21.22 14.67
N ARG A 38 1.01 -22.16 14.14
CA ARG A 38 1.53 -23.38 13.49
C ARG A 38 1.18 -23.40 12.02
N GLN A 39 2.09 -23.94 11.21
CA GLN A 39 1.92 -24.13 9.78
C GLN A 39 2.38 -25.55 9.43
N ARG A 40 1.64 -26.23 8.55
CA ARG A 40 2.02 -27.52 7.99
C ARG A 40 2.18 -27.41 6.49
N TYR A 41 3.15 -28.16 5.97
CA TYR A 41 3.48 -28.18 4.56
C TYR A 41 3.52 -29.62 4.05
N ASN A 42 3.04 -29.83 2.83
CA ASN A 42 3.19 -31.12 2.15
C ASN A 42 4.64 -31.40 1.76
N ALA A 43 4.91 -32.58 1.19
CA ALA A 43 6.26 -32.99 0.79
C ALA A 43 6.92 -32.01 -0.21
N SER A 44 6.12 -31.38 -1.08
CA SER A 44 6.56 -30.39 -2.06
C SER A 44 6.77 -28.98 -1.48
N GLY A 45 6.59 -28.79 -0.17
CA GLY A 45 6.79 -27.52 0.52
C GLY A 45 5.65 -26.51 0.37
N GLN A 46 4.47 -26.95 -0.07
CA GLN A 46 3.28 -26.10 -0.19
C GLN A 46 2.51 -26.12 1.14
N LEU A 47 1.99 -24.96 1.57
CA LEU A 47 1.19 -24.83 2.79
C LEU A 47 -0.08 -25.66 2.67
N THR A 48 -0.35 -26.50 3.66
CA THR A 48 -1.57 -27.32 3.74
C THR A 48 -2.49 -26.91 4.88
N GLU A 49 -1.92 -26.48 6.01
CA GLU A 49 -2.69 -26.08 7.19
C GLU A 49 -2.03 -24.91 7.90
N ALA A 50 -2.85 -24.02 8.45
CA ALA A 50 -2.40 -22.93 9.33
C ALA A 50 -3.33 -22.82 10.55
N CYS A 51 -2.73 -22.72 11.75
CA CYS A 51 -3.46 -22.61 13.02
C CYS A 51 -2.94 -21.45 13.88
N ASP A 52 -3.87 -20.71 14.46
CA ASP A 52 -3.58 -19.74 15.51
C ASP A 52 -3.27 -20.46 16.84
N PRO A 53 -2.80 -19.75 17.87
CA PRO A 53 -2.45 -20.35 19.15
C PRO A 53 -3.61 -21.06 19.86
N ARG A 54 -4.85 -20.55 19.71
CA ARG A 54 -6.05 -21.07 20.37
C ARG A 54 -6.55 -22.33 19.68
N LEU A 55 -6.82 -22.25 18.38
CA LEU A 55 -7.29 -23.39 17.59
C LEU A 55 -6.19 -24.44 17.41
N GLY A 56 -4.92 -24.04 17.34
CA GLY A 56 -3.79 -24.98 17.32
C GLY A 56 -3.66 -25.80 18.60
N ALA A 57 -3.98 -25.24 19.77
CA ALA A 57 -4.04 -25.98 21.03
C ALA A 57 -5.29 -26.87 21.11
N LEU A 58 -6.42 -26.41 20.57
CA LEU A 58 -7.67 -27.16 20.54
C LEU A 58 -7.59 -28.38 19.60
N HIS A 59 -7.05 -28.21 18.40
CA HIS A 59 -6.85 -29.25 17.38
C HIS A 59 -6.00 -30.44 17.87
N GLN A 60 -5.15 -30.24 18.89
CA GLN A 60 -4.36 -31.32 19.49
C GLN A 60 -5.15 -32.15 20.50
N ARG A 61 -6.23 -31.60 21.07
CA ARG A 61 -6.99 -32.18 22.19
C ARG A 61 -8.35 -32.71 21.74
N GLU A 62 -8.92 -32.11 20.70
CA GLU A 62 -10.27 -32.40 20.22
C GLU A 62 -10.23 -32.87 18.77
N PRO A 63 -10.79 -34.06 18.46
CA PRO A 63 -10.82 -34.58 17.09
C PRO A 63 -11.58 -33.69 16.10
N ASP A 64 -12.62 -33.01 16.58
CA ASP A 64 -13.52 -32.20 15.75
C ASP A 64 -13.01 -30.77 15.53
N ALA A 65 -11.97 -30.35 16.27
CA ALA A 65 -11.39 -29.03 16.10
C ALA A 65 -10.57 -28.98 14.81
N ARG A 66 -10.77 -27.92 14.02
CA ARG A 66 -10.16 -27.72 12.71
C ARG A 66 -9.08 -26.64 12.73
N PRO A 67 -8.08 -26.69 11.83
CA PRO A 67 -7.15 -25.59 11.62
C PRO A 67 -7.89 -24.34 11.11
N ASN A 68 -7.32 -23.13 11.33
CA ASN A 68 -7.91 -21.89 10.84
C ASN A 68 -8.08 -21.90 9.31
N LEU A 69 -7.10 -22.47 8.62
CA LEU A 69 -7.09 -22.62 7.16
C LEU A 69 -6.55 -23.99 6.78
N THR A 70 -7.25 -24.67 5.89
CA THR A 70 -6.76 -25.83 5.13
C THR A 70 -6.68 -25.47 3.65
N VAL A 71 -5.56 -25.78 2.99
CA VAL A 71 -5.34 -25.52 1.57
C VAL A 71 -5.02 -26.81 0.84
N ILE A 72 -5.64 -26.99 -0.32
CA ILE A 72 -5.29 -28.04 -1.28
C ILE A 72 -4.80 -27.33 -2.54
N SER A 73 -3.57 -27.64 -2.94
CA SER A 73 -2.93 -27.09 -4.13
C SER A 73 -2.78 -28.14 -5.22
N SER A 74 -2.68 -27.69 -6.47
CA SER A 74 -2.21 -28.51 -7.59
C SER A 74 -0.74 -28.90 -7.39
N LEU A 75 -0.27 -29.85 -8.21
CA LEU A 75 1.16 -30.20 -8.26
C LEU A 75 2.06 -29.00 -8.59
N THR A 76 1.54 -28.01 -9.32
CA THR A 76 2.23 -26.76 -9.67
C THR A 76 2.13 -25.67 -8.59
N GLY A 77 1.41 -25.90 -7.50
CA GLY A 77 1.26 -24.96 -6.38
C GLY A 77 0.07 -24.01 -6.48
N VAL A 78 -0.79 -24.16 -7.49
CA VAL A 78 -2.01 -23.35 -7.61
C VAL A 78 -3.02 -23.80 -6.57
N SER A 79 -3.56 -22.89 -5.76
CA SER A 79 -4.60 -23.20 -4.78
C SER A 79 -5.90 -23.63 -5.48
N LEU A 80 -6.36 -24.85 -5.22
CA LEU A 80 -7.60 -25.42 -5.75
C LEU A 80 -8.74 -25.35 -4.73
N SER A 81 -8.41 -25.55 -3.45
CA SER A 81 -9.34 -25.44 -2.34
C SER A 81 -8.69 -24.66 -1.21
N SER A 82 -9.46 -23.75 -0.60
CA SER A 82 -9.10 -23.01 0.60
C SER A 82 -10.29 -23.07 1.54
N ASP A 83 -10.17 -23.78 2.66
CA ASP A 83 -11.22 -23.96 3.64
C ASP A 83 -10.85 -23.24 4.94
N SER A 84 -11.51 -22.12 5.20
CA SER A 84 -11.31 -21.30 6.41
C SER A 84 -12.45 -21.48 7.40
N VAL A 85 -12.12 -21.60 8.69
CA VAL A 85 -13.14 -21.60 9.77
C VAL A 85 -13.86 -20.26 9.89
N ASP A 86 -13.22 -19.17 9.43
CA ASP A 86 -13.77 -17.83 9.46
C ASP A 86 -14.51 -17.48 8.16
N GLY A 87 -13.90 -17.79 7.01
CA GLY A 87 -14.30 -17.36 5.66
C GLY A 87 -14.77 -18.47 4.71
N ALA A 88 -15.14 -19.63 5.26
CA ALA A 88 -15.67 -20.82 4.59
C ALA A 88 -14.78 -21.44 3.49
N LEU A 89 -15.34 -22.47 2.84
CA LEU A 89 -14.74 -23.17 1.72
C LEU A 89 -14.78 -22.31 0.45
N ARG A 90 -13.63 -22.17 -0.21
CA ARG A 90 -13.51 -21.62 -1.56
C ARG A 90 -12.85 -22.65 -2.45
N LEU A 91 -13.54 -23.01 -3.53
CA LEU A 91 -13.03 -23.91 -4.56
C LEU A 91 -12.80 -23.13 -5.84
N THR A 92 -11.74 -23.43 -6.56
CA THR A 92 -11.46 -22.84 -7.86
C THR A 92 -10.92 -23.90 -8.81
N LEU A 93 -11.50 -23.95 -10.00
CA LEU A 93 -11.00 -24.71 -11.13
C LEU A 93 -10.31 -23.72 -12.09
N PRO A 94 -8.96 -23.67 -12.10
CA PRO A 94 -8.22 -22.86 -13.05
C PRO A 94 -8.17 -23.54 -14.43
N GLY A 95 -8.08 -22.72 -15.48
CA GLY A 95 -7.74 -23.16 -16.82
C GLY A 95 -6.23 -23.36 -17.00
N ALA A 96 -5.83 -23.83 -18.17
CA ALA A 96 -4.43 -24.17 -18.47
C ALA A 96 -3.47 -22.98 -18.37
N ALA A 97 -3.94 -21.75 -18.57
CA ALA A 97 -3.15 -20.53 -18.43
C ALA A 97 -3.31 -19.86 -17.05
N GLY A 98 -3.98 -20.53 -16.09
CA GLY A 98 -4.23 -19.99 -14.76
C GLY A 98 -5.47 -19.11 -14.65
N GLN A 99 -6.22 -18.91 -15.73
CA GLN A 99 -7.49 -18.17 -15.73
C GLN A 99 -8.53 -18.87 -14.84
N ARG A 100 -9.35 -18.11 -14.12
CA ARG A 100 -10.40 -18.68 -13.25
C ARG A 100 -11.59 -19.09 -14.11
N LEU A 101 -11.79 -20.39 -14.35
CA LEU A 101 -12.92 -20.87 -15.17
C LEU A 101 -14.19 -21.00 -14.34
N ILE A 102 -14.08 -21.72 -13.22
CA ILE A 102 -15.20 -21.99 -12.32
C ILE A 102 -14.73 -21.81 -10.89
N ALA A 103 -15.60 -21.29 -10.03
CA ALA A 103 -15.37 -21.29 -8.60
C ALA A 103 -16.64 -21.49 -7.80
N TRP A 104 -16.47 -21.93 -6.57
CA TRP A 104 -17.54 -22.10 -5.59
C TRP A 104 -17.14 -21.49 -4.26
N ASP A 105 -18.12 -20.96 -3.54
CA ASP A 105 -17.96 -20.46 -2.18
C ASP A 105 -18.64 -21.37 -1.14
N GLY A 106 -18.64 -20.96 0.12
CA GLY A 106 -19.24 -21.71 1.22
C GLY A 106 -20.77 -21.72 1.20
N LEU A 107 -21.41 -20.88 0.40
CA LEU A 107 -22.85 -20.89 0.13
C LEU A 107 -23.21 -21.77 -1.08
N MET A 108 -22.21 -22.46 -1.67
CA MET A 108 -22.35 -23.21 -2.92
C MET A 108 -22.75 -22.31 -4.11
N THR A 109 -22.47 -21.01 -4.02
CA THR A 109 -22.56 -20.09 -5.15
C THR A 109 -21.50 -20.48 -6.16
N GLN A 110 -21.93 -20.86 -7.35
CA GLN A 110 -21.05 -21.12 -8.47
C GLN A 110 -20.85 -19.83 -9.28
N THR A 111 -19.60 -19.50 -9.59
CA THR A 111 -19.24 -18.44 -10.55
C THR A 111 -18.54 -19.07 -11.74
N LEU A 112 -19.06 -18.87 -12.95
CA LEU A 112 -18.41 -19.19 -14.21
C LEU A 112 -17.90 -17.90 -14.86
N THR A 113 -16.71 -17.95 -15.44
CA THR A 113 -16.18 -16.85 -16.26
C THR A 113 -15.87 -17.36 -17.65
N ASP A 114 -16.50 -16.73 -18.64
CA ASP A 114 -16.21 -16.99 -20.05
C ASP A 114 -15.09 -16.08 -20.52
N TYR A 115 -14.28 -16.59 -21.44
CA TYR A 115 -13.13 -15.88 -21.98
C TYR A 115 -13.16 -15.88 -23.51
N ASP A 116 -12.60 -14.84 -24.11
CA ASP A 116 -12.34 -14.82 -25.55
C ASP A 116 -11.09 -15.63 -25.94
N LEU A 117 -10.76 -15.65 -27.23
CA LEU A 117 -9.58 -16.35 -27.75
C LEU A 117 -8.24 -15.81 -27.24
N LEU A 118 -8.23 -14.59 -26.68
CA LEU A 118 -7.07 -13.96 -26.06
C LEU A 118 -7.05 -14.17 -24.53
N LEU A 119 -7.94 -15.01 -24.01
CA LEU A 119 -8.11 -15.29 -22.58
C LEU A 119 -8.46 -14.05 -21.75
N ARG A 120 -9.22 -13.12 -22.35
CA ARG A 120 -9.79 -11.97 -21.64
C ARG A 120 -11.22 -12.29 -21.22
N PRO A 121 -11.64 -11.97 -19.98
CA PRO A 121 -13.02 -12.22 -19.52
C PRO A 121 -14.05 -11.56 -20.43
N VAL A 122 -15.17 -12.22 -20.71
CA VAL A 122 -16.26 -11.70 -21.56
C VAL A 122 -17.57 -11.62 -20.78
N SER A 123 -17.89 -12.65 -20.01
CA SER A 123 -19.08 -12.73 -19.17
C SER A 123 -18.78 -13.43 -17.86
N ILE A 124 -19.53 -13.07 -16.83
CA ILE A 124 -19.53 -13.76 -15.54
C ILE A 124 -20.95 -14.21 -15.22
N VAL A 125 -21.12 -15.53 -15.12
CA VAL A 125 -22.39 -16.16 -14.75
C VAL A 125 -22.32 -16.58 -13.29
N GLU A 126 -23.28 -16.14 -12.49
CA GLU A 126 -23.42 -16.53 -11.10
C GLU A 126 -24.64 -17.42 -10.93
N HIS A 127 -24.48 -18.50 -10.18
CA HIS A 127 -25.55 -19.44 -9.86
C HIS A 127 -25.53 -19.72 -8.36
N VAL A 128 -26.46 -19.09 -7.65
CA VAL A 128 -26.68 -19.31 -6.22
C VAL A 128 -27.56 -20.55 -6.04
N GLN A 129 -27.23 -21.40 -5.07
CA GLN A 129 -27.99 -22.62 -4.83
C GLN A 129 -29.47 -22.33 -4.57
N GLY A 130 -30.35 -22.93 -5.38
CA GLY A 130 -31.81 -22.76 -5.27
C GLY A 130 -32.36 -21.52 -5.99
N MET A 131 -31.51 -20.74 -6.66
CA MET A 131 -31.92 -19.62 -7.52
C MET A 131 -31.56 -19.91 -8.98
N SER A 132 -32.17 -19.17 -9.91
CA SER A 132 -31.77 -19.22 -11.32
C SER A 132 -30.37 -18.63 -11.49
N ALA A 133 -29.59 -19.19 -12.42
CA ALA A 133 -28.34 -18.59 -12.84
C ALA A 133 -28.62 -17.23 -13.51
N ARG A 134 -27.70 -16.28 -13.31
CA ARG A 134 -27.80 -14.91 -13.85
C ARG A 134 -26.46 -14.46 -14.43
N ASN A 135 -26.51 -13.60 -15.44
CA ASN A 135 -25.33 -12.90 -15.92
C ASN A 135 -25.04 -11.71 -15.00
N SER A 136 -24.03 -11.84 -14.17
CA SER A 136 -23.63 -10.82 -13.19
C SER A 136 -22.82 -9.67 -13.81
N GLY A 137 -22.18 -9.90 -14.96
CA GLY A 137 -21.47 -8.85 -15.67
C GLY A 137 -20.90 -9.26 -17.03
N PHE A 138 -20.53 -8.25 -17.82
CA PHE A 138 -19.95 -8.40 -19.15
C PHE A 138 -18.80 -7.43 -19.38
N PHE A 139 -17.86 -7.82 -20.26
CA PHE A 139 -16.71 -7.03 -20.66
C PHE A 139 -16.65 -6.92 -22.18
N SER A 140 -16.48 -5.70 -22.69
CA SER A 140 -16.29 -5.45 -24.11
C SER A 140 -14.94 -4.76 -24.35
N TYR A 141 -14.25 -5.15 -25.41
CA TYR A 141 -12.90 -4.67 -25.71
C TYR A 141 -12.83 -3.93 -27.04
N GLY A 142 -11.98 -2.90 -27.10
CA GLY A 142 -11.68 -2.17 -28.31
C GLY A 142 -10.95 -3.04 -29.33
N GLY A 143 -11.42 -3.00 -30.58
CA GLY A 143 -10.79 -3.70 -31.70
C GLY A 143 -9.59 -2.92 -32.26
N SER A 144 -9.09 -3.38 -33.40
CA SER A 144 -7.98 -2.74 -34.13
C SER A 144 -8.45 -1.74 -35.20
N SER A 145 -9.68 -1.22 -35.09
CA SER A 145 -10.19 -0.24 -36.05
C SER A 145 -9.45 1.09 -35.92
N SER A 146 -9.47 1.90 -36.99
CA SER A 146 -8.90 3.26 -36.95
C SER A 146 -9.57 4.15 -35.88
N SER A 147 -10.85 3.96 -35.61
CA SER A 147 -11.57 4.66 -34.53
C SER A 147 -11.04 4.29 -33.14
N CYS A 148 -10.89 3.00 -32.85
CA CYS A 148 -10.33 2.53 -31.57
C CYS A 148 -8.87 2.95 -31.42
N ALA A 149 -8.07 2.91 -32.50
CA ALA A 149 -6.68 3.37 -32.48
C ALA A 149 -6.57 4.87 -32.19
N ALA A 150 -7.45 5.69 -32.77
CA ALA A 150 -7.47 7.14 -32.54
C ALA A 150 -7.80 7.51 -31.08
N GLN A 151 -8.49 6.63 -30.35
CA GLN A 151 -8.86 6.80 -28.94
C GLN A 151 -7.99 5.97 -27.97
N ASN A 152 -6.91 5.34 -28.48
CA ASN A 152 -6.02 4.45 -27.74
C ASN A 152 -6.73 3.24 -27.10
N GLN A 153 -7.84 2.76 -27.67
CA GLN A 153 -8.68 1.68 -27.12
C GLN A 153 -8.29 0.26 -27.56
N CYS A 154 -7.37 0.10 -28.53
CA CYS A 154 -7.02 -1.20 -29.09
C CYS A 154 -6.64 -2.21 -27.98
N GLY A 155 -7.40 -3.30 -27.87
CA GLY A 155 -7.17 -4.35 -26.88
C GLY A 155 -7.64 -4.04 -25.46
N ARG A 156 -8.06 -2.80 -25.19
CA ARG A 156 -8.50 -2.33 -23.86
C ARG A 156 -10.00 -2.52 -23.66
N ILE A 157 -10.43 -2.49 -22.40
CA ILE A 157 -11.86 -2.53 -22.06
C ILE A 157 -12.48 -1.19 -22.46
N VAL A 158 -13.60 -1.24 -23.19
CA VAL A 158 -14.33 -0.05 -23.64
C VAL A 158 -15.72 0.04 -23.01
N ARG A 159 -16.24 -1.08 -22.51
CA ARG A 159 -17.48 -1.16 -21.73
C ARG A 159 -17.37 -2.29 -20.72
N HIS A 160 -17.88 -2.05 -19.52
CA HIS A 160 -18.05 -3.03 -18.48
C HIS A 160 -19.43 -2.90 -17.85
N ASP A 161 -20.19 -4.00 -17.86
CA ASP A 161 -21.52 -4.10 -17.26
C ASP A 161 -21.38 -4.81 -15.91
N ASP A 162 -21.78 -4.14 -14.81
CA ASP A 162 -21.65 -4.63 -13.44
C ASP A 162 -22.92 -4.44 -12.60
N SER A 163 -22.85 -4.67 -11.28
CA SER A 163 -24.01 -4.57 -10.41
C SER A 163 -24.51 -3.13 -10.19
N ALA A 164 -23.72 -2.10 -10.53
CA ALA A 164 -24.15 -0.70 -10.46
C ALA A 164 -24.69 -0.18 -11.80
N GLY A 165 -24.29 -0.80 -12.91
CA GLY A 165 -24.74 -0.51 -14.27
C GLY A 165 -23.62 -0.66 -15.28
N SER A 166 -23.61 0.17 -16.33
CA SER A 166 -22.56 0.12 -17.34
C SER A 166 -21.56 1.25 -17.18
N GLU A 167 -20.28 0.92 -17.27
CA GLU A 167 -19.17 1.87 -17.31
C GLU A 167 -18.49 1.82 -18.67
N PHE A 168 -18.30 2.98 -19.29
CA PHE A 168 -17.71 3.13 -20.61
C PHE A 168 -16.39 3.88 -20.53
N PHE A 169 -15.42 3.43 -21.32
CA PHE A 169 -14.07 3.99 -21.40
C PHE A 169 -13.81 4.49 -22.82
N PRO A 170 -14.39 5.64 -23.21
CA PRO A 170 -14.33 6.15 -24.58
C PRO A 170 -12.92 6.59 -24.99
N GLU A 171 -12.05 7.00 -24.06
CA GLU A 171 -10.77 7.61 -24.41
C GLU A 171 -9.67 7.24 -23.40
N TYR A 172 -8.50 6.87 -23.92
CA TYR A 172 -7.28 6.61 -23.15
C TYR A 172 -6.16 7.57 -23.55
N SER A 173 -5.29 7.89 -22.59
CA SER A 173 -4.10 8.69 -22.80
C SER A 173 -3.01 7.89 -23.53
N LEU A 174 -1.97 8.59 -24.00
CA LEU A 174 -0.81 7.96 -24.64
C LEU A 174 -0.05 7.02 -23.69
N THR A 175 -0.07 7.31 -22.39
CA THR A 175 0.51 6.47 -21.34
C THR A 175 -0.41 5.33 -20.93
N GLY A 176 -1.68 5.34 -21.37
CA GLY A 176 -2.64 4.28 -21.15
C GLY A 176 -3.60 4.47 -19.99
N GLU A 177 -3.68 5.65 -19.40
CA GLU A 177 -4.69 5.95 -18.38
C GLU A 177 -6.02 6.37 -19.00
N GLN A 178 -7.10 6.21 -18.26
CA GLN A 178 -8.43 6.62 -18.69
C GLN A 178 -8.53 8.16 -18.68
N LEU A 179 -8.73 8.76 -19.86
CA LEU A 179 -8.98 10.20 -19.99
C LEU A 179 -10.44 10.56 -19.73
N ARG A 180 -11.34 9.61 -20.02
CA ARG A 180 -12.77 9.81 -19.87
C ARG A 180 -13.42 8.50 -19.44
N CYS A 181 -14.29 8.58 -18.45
CA CYS A 181 -15.12 7.49 -17.98
C CYS A 181 -16.58 7.96 -17.94
N VAL A 182 -17.52 7.12 -18.40
CA VAL A 182 -18.96 7.41 -18.36
C VAL A 182 -19.68 6.28 -17.67
N ARG A 183 -20.34 6.56 -16.54
CA ARG A 183 -21.15 5.56 -15.82
C ARG A 183 -22.65 5.78 -16.04
N HIS A 184 -23.34 4.75 -16.46
CA HIS A 184 -24.80 4.67 -16.48
C HIS A 184 -25.26 3.80 -15.31
N PHE A 185 -26.14 4.33 -14.47
CA PHE A 185 -26.71 3.57 -13.36
C PHE A 185 -27.91 2.74 -13.83
N LEU A 186 -28.12 1.59 -13.18
CA LEU A 186 -29.33 0.79 -13.36
C LEU A 186 -30.55 1.52 -12.79
N SER A 187 -31.70 1.35 -13.44
CA SER A 187 -32.98 1.83 -12.90
C SER A 187 -33.43 1.05 -11.66
N ASP A 188 -33.08 -0.24 -11.59
CA ASP A 188 -33.33 -1.10 -10.42
C ASP A 188 -32.13 -1.07 -9.47
N LEU A 189 -32.40 -1.29 -8.18
CA LEU A 189 -31.40 -1.43 -7.12
C LEU A 189 -31.05 -2.90 -6.83
N ASP A 190 -31.85 -3.85 -7.31
CA ASP A 190 -31.52 -5.26 -7.25
C ASP A 190 -30.39 -5.60 -8.23
N GLU A 191 -29.61 -6.63 -7.90
CA GLU A 191 -28.48 -7.00 -8.75
C GLU A 191 -29.00 -7.56 -10.10
N PRO A 192 -28.44 -7.13 -11.24
CA PRO A 192 -29.01 -7.44 -12.55
C PRO A 192 -28.80 -8.90 -12.97
N ASP A 193 -29.67 -9.34 -13.88
CA ASP A 193 -29.41 -10.45 -14.81
C ASP A 193 -29.24 -9.84 -16.21
N TRP A 194 -27.99 -9.62 -16.61
CA TRP A 194 -27.70 -8.89 -17.84
C TRP A 194 -28.14 -9.69 -19.08
N PRO A 195 -28.96 -9.12 -19.99
CA PRO A 195 -29.30 -9.78 -21.24
C PRO A 195 -28.07 -9.90 -22.15
N GLN A 196 -28.05 -10.91 -23.01
CA GLN A 196 -26.90 -11.16 -23.88
C GLN A 196 -26.71 -10.05 -24.93
N ALA A 197 -27.81 -9.50 -25.45
CA ALA A 197 -27.76 -8.44 -26.46
C ALA A 197 -27.46 -7.08 -25.82
N VAL A 198 -26.42 -6.39 -26.33
CA VAL A 198 -26.00 -5.07 -25.84
C VAL A 198 -27.14 -4.04 -25.85
N ALA A 199 -27.96 -4.04 -26.91
CA ALA A 199 -29.09 -3.13 -27.03
C ALA A 199 -30.15 -3.33 -25.93
N GLU A 200 -30.33 -4.57 -25.44
CA GLU A 200 -31.25 -4.87 -24.35
C GLU A 200 -30.67 -4.47 -22.98
N ARG A 201 -29.33 -4.53 -22.83
CA ARG A 201 -28.64 -4.05 -21.61
C ARG A 201 -28.85 -2.56 -21.42
N ASP A 202 -28.77 -1.81 -22.52
CA ASP A 202 -28.94 -0.36 -22.49
C ASP A 202 -30.34 0.08 -22.07
N LEU A 203 -31.35 -0.80 -22.20
CA LEU A 203 -32.71 -0.55 -21.71
C LEU A 203 -32.85 -0.66 -20.19
N LEU A 204 -31.87 -1.23 -19.48
CA LEU A 204 -31.88 -1.34 -18.01
C LEU A 204 -31.39 -0.05 -17.32
N HIS A 205 -30.73 0.83 -18.07
CA HIS A 205 -30.19 2.08 -17.53
C HIS A 205 -31.30 3.09 -17.24
N GLU A 206 -31.02 3.98 -16.29
CA GLU A 206 -31.79 5.22 -16.14
C GLU A 206 -31.71 6.04 -17.45
N CYS A 207 -32.77 6.75 -17.85
CA CYS A 207 -32.87 7.52 -19.11
C CYS A 207 -31.91 8.71 -19.23
N GLU A 208 -30.88 8.80 -18.40
CA GLU A 208 -29.88 9.86 -18.36
C GLU A 208 -28.74 9.60 -19.37
N SER A 209 -28.08 10.67 -19.80
CA SER A 209 -26.95 10.64 -20.75
C SER A 209 -25.67 9.98 -20.19
N GLY A 210 -25.71 9.45 -18.97
CA GLY A 210 -24.56 8.91 -18.26
C GLY A 210 -23.75 9.97 -17.51
N ALA A 211 -23.12 9.53 -16.44
CA ALA A 211 -22.30 10.33 -15.54
C ALA A 211 -20.85 10.36 -16.02
N ALA A 212 -20.47 11.40 -16.78
CA ALA A 212 -19.18 11.50 -17.44
C ALA A 212 -18.12 12.26 -16.61
N THR A 213 -17.00 11.62 -16.33
CA THR A 213 -15.82 12.23 -15.69
C THR A 213 -14.67 12.33 -16.70
N HIS A 214 -13.94 13.44 -16.68
CA HIS A 214 -12.72 13.61 -17.47
C HIS A 214 -11.50 13.76 -16.56
N ILE A 215 -10.38 13.17 -16.96
CA ILE A 215 -9.12 13.20 -16.21
C ILE A 215 -8.00 13.63 -17.15
N GLY A 216 -7.20 14.59 -16.71
CA GLY A 216 -6.01 15.06 -17.43
C GLY A 216 -4.76 14.60 -16.71
N TYR A 217 -3.81 14.08 -17.48
CA TYR A 217 -2.51 13.63 -17.00
C TYR A 217 -1.40 14.43 -17.66
N ASN A 218 -0.28 14.58 -16.96
CA ASN A 218 0.95 15.06 -17.57
C ASN A 218 1.68 13.91 -18.30
N ALA A 219 2.84 14.21 -18.91
CA ALA A 219 3.63 13.23 -19.64
C ALA A 219 4.25 12.13 -18.75
N LEU A 220 4.29 12.32 -17.43
CA LEU A 220 4.75 11.34 -16.44
C LEU A 220 3.61 10.50 -15.85
N ASN A 221 2.41 10.62 -16.42
CA ASN A 221 1.21 9.92 -15.98
C ASN A 221 0.64 10.38 -14.63
N GLU A 222 1.00 11.58 -14.17
CA GLU A 222 0.46 12.16 -12.95
C GLU A 222 -0.82 12.94 -13.25
N THR A 223 -1.87 12.75 -12.45
CA THR A 223 -3.13 13.47 -12.60
C THR A 223 -2.94 14.95 -12.26
N ILE A 224 -3.18 15.83 -13.24
CA ILE A 224 -3.05 17.29 -13.11
C ILE A 224 -4.40 18.01 -13.18
N SER A 225 -5.43 17.36 -13.71
CA SER A 225 -6.77 17.93 -13.74
C SER A 225 -7.84 16.85 -13.69
N GLN A 226 -9.00 17.18 -13.16
CA GLN A 226 -10.17 16.32 -13.20
C GLN A 226 -11.41 17.19 -13.34
N GLN A 227 -12.30 16.82 -14.25
CA GLN A 227 -13.63 17.40 -14.35
C GLN A 227 -14.65 16.36 -13.92
N ASP A 228 -15.44 16.69 -12.90
CA ASP A 228 -16.52 15.82 -12.43
C ASP A 228 -17.75 15.91 -13.34
N VAL A 229 -18.75 15.09 -13.00
CA VAL A 229 -19.98 14.91 -13.77
C VAL A 229 -20.84 16.18 -13.83
N MET A 230 -20.71 17.08 -12.85
CA MET A 230 -21.44 18.35 -12.81
C MET A 230 -20.65 19.48 -13.48
N GLY A 231 -19.48 19.16 -14.05
CA GLY A 231 -18.63 20.11 -14.76
C GLY A 231 -17.65 20.86 -13.87
N ASN A 232 -17.54 20.53 -12.58
CA ASN A 232 -16.58 21.17 -11.68
C ASN A 232 -15.16 20.72 -12.05
N GLN A 233 -14.23 21.67 -12.16
CA GLN A 233 -12.87 21.43 -12.63
C GLN A 233 -11.87 21.61 -11.49
N LYS A 234 -11.25 20.51 -11.07
CA LYS A 234 -10.11 20.50 -10.14
C LYS A 234 -8.82 20.56 -10.96
N GLN A 235 -7.88 21.39 -10.53
CA GLN A 235 -6.56 21.51 -11.12
C GLN A 235 -5.48 21.42 -10.04
N LEU A 236 -4.49 20.58 -10.28
CA LEU A 236 -3.32 20.37 -9.43
C LEU A 236 -2.12 21.02 -10.10
N HIS A 237 -1.40 21.84 -9.35
CA HIS A 237 -0.13 22.40 -9.78
C HIS A 237 0.98 21.68 -9.05
N LEU A 238 1.91 21.10 -9.80
CA LEU A 238 3.08 20.41 -9.27
C LEU A 238 4.30 21.32 -9.30
N ASP A 239 5.23 21.10 -8.39
CA ASP A 239 6.54 21.73 -8.42
C ASP A 239 7.50 21.00 -9.38
N VAL A 240 8.76 21.47 -9.44
CA VAL A 240 9.80 20.87 -10.29
C VAL A 240 10.16 19.43 -9.88
N GLY A 241 9.85 19.03 -8.65
CA GLY A 241 10.03 17.67 -8.14
C GLY A 241 8.84 16.74 -8.40
N GLY A 242 7.79 17.21 -9.08
CA GLY A 242 6.54 16.46 -9.28
C GLY A 242 5.65 16.42 -8.04
N GLN A 243 5.97 17.18 -6.99
CA GLN A 243 5.18 17.21 -5.77
C GLN A 243 4.04 18.22 -5.92
N LEU A 244 2.88 17.91 -5.34
CA LEU A 244 1.77 18.85 -5.27
C LEU A 244 2.24 20.15 -4.61
N ASN A 245 1.97 21.30 -5.21
CA ASN A 245 2.28 22.64 -4.69
C ASN A 245 1.00 23.47 -4.44
N GLN A 246 0.05 23.44 -5.39
CA GLN A 246 -1.22 24.17 -5.26
C GLN A 246 -2.39 23.36 -5.80
N ILE A 247 -3.58 23.64 -5.28
CA ILE A 247 -4.84 23.11 -5.81
C ILE A 247 -5.84 24.25 -6.00
N SER A 248 -6.46 24.28 -7.16
CA SER A 248 -7.62 25.14 -7.44
C SER A 248 -8.82 24.32 -7.87
N LEU A 249 -10.00 24.84 -7.57
CA LEU A 249 -11.29 24.31 -7.98
C LEU A 249 -12.10 25.41 -8.67
N LYS A 250 -12.62 25.11 -9.85
CA LYS A 250 -13.64 25.91 -10.51
C LYS A 250 -14.97 25.15 -10.43
N VAL A 251 -15.90 25.63 -9.62
CA VAL A 251 -17.27 25.11 -9.61
C VAL A 251 -17.92 25.47 -10.95
N ALA A 252 -18.77 24.59 -11.51
CA ALA A 252 -19.23 24.70 -12.89
C ALA A 252 -19.92 26.04 -13.24
N GLN A 253 -20.63 26.63 -12.27
CA GLN A 253 -21.33 27.91 -12.44
C GLN A 253 -20.42 29.13 -12.23
N ASP A 254 -19.21 28.94 -11.72
CA ASP A 254 -18.28 30.01 -11.40
C ASP A 254 -17.48 30.46 -12.63
N SER A 255 -17.24 31.77 -12.70
CA SER A 255 -16.45 32.36 -13.79
C SER A 255 -14.94 32.14 -13.62
N GLN A 256 -14.46 31.98 -12.39
CA GLN A 256 -13.03 31.90 -12.06
C GLN A 256 -12.75 30.74 -11.09
N PRO A 257 -11.59 30.07 -11.22
CA PRO A 257 -11.16 29.08 -10.23
C PRO A 257 -10.84 29.74 -8.89
N ARG A 258 -11.18 29.05 -7.78
CA ARG A 258 -10.78 29.42 -6.42
C ARG A 258 -9.64 28.51 -5.96
N LEU A 259 -8.61 29.08 -5.34
CA LEU A 259 -7.57 28.29 -4.68
C LEU A 259 -8.14 27.61 -3.43
N LEU A 260 -7.77 26.35 -3.21
CA LEU A 260 -8.05 25.58 -2.00
C LEU A 260 -6.78 25.38 -1.16
N LEU A 261 -5.63 25.31 -1.83
CA LEU A 261 -4.30 25.16 -1.23
C LEU A 261 -3.34 26.18 -1.87
N HIS A 262 -2.74 27.06 -1.06
CA HIS A 262 -1.83 28.10 -1.52
C HIS A 262 -0.39 27.64 -1.69
N ASP A 263 0.07 26.78 -0.78
CA ASP A 263 1.45 26.33 -0.68
C ASP A 263 1.50 25.05 0.14
N ILE A 264 2.39 24.14 -0.22
CA ILE A 264 2.71 22.96 0.57
C ILE A 264 4.18 22.62 0.39
N GLN A 265 4.83 22.29 1.51
CA GLN A 265 6.26 22.06 1.60
C GLN A 265 6.50 20.69 2.20
N TYR A 266 7.52 20.01 1.68
CA TYR A 266 7.87 18.65 2.08
C TYR A 266 9.28 18.61 2.65
N ASN A 267 9.54 17.62 3.51
CA ASN A 267 10.91 17.25 3.85
C ASN A 267 11.50 16.34 2.76
N ALA A 268 12.79 16.01 2.90
CA ALA A 268 13.49 15.09 2.01
C ALA A 268 12.89 13.67 1.95
N GLY A 269 12.02 13.32 2.91
CA GLY A 269 11.27 12.06 2.92
C GLY A 269 9.91 12.13 2.25
N ASN A 270 9.56 13.21 1.53
CA ASN A 270 8.24 13.47 0.95
C ASN A 270 7.10 13.56 1.99
N GLN A 271 7.42 13.89 3.24
CA GLN A 271 6.42 14.18 4.27
C GLN A 271 6.11 15.67 4.30
N VAL A 272 4.83 16.03 4.40
CA VAL A 272 4.38 17.42 4.48
C VAL A 272 4.94 18.07 5.75
N LEU A 273 5.81 19.07 5.62
CA LEU A 273 6.30 19.89 6.73
C LEU A 273 5.35 21.03 7.06
N ARG A 274 4.86 21.72 6.01
CA ARG A 274 4.03 22.90 6.14
C ARG A 274 3.03 22.94 4.99
N GLN A 275 1.81 23.39 5.24
CA GLN A 275 0.84 23.70 4.20
C GLN A 275 -0.01 24.91 4.59
N ALA A 276 -0.40 25.70 3.60
CA ALA A 276 -1.27 26.86 3.77
C ALA A 276 -2.59 26.64 3.02
N ALA A 277 -3.68 26.43 3.77
CA ALA A 277 -5.02 26.33 3.23
C ALA A 277 -5.56 27.71 2.82
N ALA A 278 -6.47 27.75 1.85
CA ALA A 278 -7.01 29.01 1.34
C ALA A 278 -7.94 29.76 2.31
N ASN A 279 -8.36 29.13 3.41
CA ASN A 279 -9.05 29.81 4.52
C ASN A 279 -8.11 30.55 5.50
N GLY A 280 -6.81 30.60 5.17
CA GLY A 280 -5.76 31.27 5.94
C GLY A 280 -5.20 30.44 7.10
N VAL A 281 -5.57 29.16 7.21
CA VAL A 281 -5.02 28.25 8.22
C VAL A 281 -3.71 27.64 7.71
N ILE A 282 -2.67 27.71 8.52
CA ILE A 282 -1.37 27.12 8.28
C ILE A 282 -1.25 25.87 9.14
N SER A 283 -0.97 24.73 8.51
CA SER A 283 -0.64 23.50 9.23
C SER A 283 0.85 23.21 9.16
N GLN A 284 1.43 22.80 10.28
CA GLN A 284 2.83 22.43 10.41
C GLN A 284 2.95 21.05 11.05
N ASN A 285 3.85 20.23 10.53
CA ASN A 285 4.15 18.92 11.07
C ASN A 285 5.63 18.84 11.44
N LEU A 286 5.90 18.33 12.64
CA LEU A 286 7.26 18.07 13.10
C LEU A 286 7.50 16.57 13.09
N TYR A 287 8.65 16.16 12.55
CA TYR A 287 9.06 14.76 12.51
C TYR A 287 10.36 14.56 13.28
N ASP A 288 10.52 13.38 13.87
CA ASP A 288 11.78 12.94 14.44
C ASP A 288 12.79 12.67 13.31
N PRO A 289 13.96 13.32 13.28
CA PRO A 289 14.88 13.21 12.17
C PRO A 289 15.53 11.83 12.04
N GLN A 290 15.59 11.05 13.12
CA GLN A 290 16.21 9.72 13.11
C GLN A 290 15.25 8.63 12.63
N SER A 291 14.01 8.66 13.12
CA SER A 291 13.00 7.63 12.83
C SER A 291 11.99 8.02 11.76
N GLY A 292 11.89 9.31 11.41
CA GLY A 292 10.86 9.85 10.50
C GLY A 292 9.45 9.89 11.10
N ARG A 293 9.29 9.62 12.40
CA ARG A 293 7.99 9.57 13.09
C ARG A 293 7.43 10.96 13.31
N LEU A 294 6.11 11.10 13.19
CA LEU A 294 5.40 12.36 13.41
C LEU A 294 5.37 12.72 14.90
N LEU A 295 6.07 13.78 15.31
CA LEU A 295 6.11 14.24 16.69
C LEU A 295 4.99 15.23 17.01
N LYS A 296 4.64 16.10 16.05
CA LYS A 296 3.61 17.13 16.26
C LYS A 296 2.79 17.42 15.00
N ILE A 297 1.52 17.73 15.17
CA ILE A 297 0.66 18.38 14.17
C ILE A 297 0.13 19.66 14.78
N ILE A 298 0.35 20.79 14.11
CA ILE A 298 -0.08 22.11 14.55
C ILE A 298 -0.93 22.72 13.43
N ALA A 299 -2.09 23.27 13.75
CA ALA A 299 -2.92 24.05 12.83
C ALA A 299 -3.30 25.39 13.47
N GLU A 300 -2.90 26.48 12.83
CA GLU A 300 -2.99 27.83 13.38
C GLU A 300 -3.50 28.81 12.32
N LYS A 301 -4.10 29.90 12.78
CA LYS A 301 -4.47 31.03 11.94
C LYS A 301 -3.93 32.30 12.58
N ASP A 302 -3.35 33.18 11.77
CA ASP A 302 -2.72 34.41 12.25
C ASP A 302 -3.64 35.21 13.17
N GLY A 303 -3.09 35.65 14.31
CA GLY A 303 -3.82 36.41 15.33
C GLY A 303 -4.81 35.59 16.17
N ARG A 304 -4.84 34.26 16.05
CA ARG A 304 -5.65 33.35 16.88
C ARG A 304 -4.76 32.34 17.62
N PRO A 305 -5.19 31.81 18.79
CA PRO A 305 -4.58 30.62 19.37
C PRO A 305 -4.63 29.44 18.39
N ALA A 306 -3.76 28.46 18.61
CA ALA A 306 -3.79 27.23 17.82
C ALA A 306 -5.17 26.58 17.85
N LEU A 307 -5.64 26.16 16.69
CA LEU A 307 -6.93 25.48 16.51
C LEU A 307 -6.79 23.97 16.76
N GLN A 308 -5.58 23.43 16.55
CA GLN A 308 -5.20 22.06 16.84
C GLN A 308 -3.69 22.04 17.14
N HIS A 309 -3.26 21.33 18.18
CA HIS A 309 -1.84 21.14 18.47
C HIS A 309 -1.61 19.76 19.10
N LEU A 310 -1.54 18.74 18.26
CA LEU A 310 -1.34 17.35 18.68
C LEU A 310 0.15 17.06 18.90
N VAL A 311 0.50 16.54 20.07
CA VAL A 311 1.86 16.11 20.44
C VAL A 311 1.85 14.61 20.73
N TYR A 312 2.77 13.89 20.09
CA TYR A 312 2.85 12.43 20.13
C TYR A 312 4.02 11.94 20.98
N CYS A 313 3.75 10.97 21.84
CA CYS A 313 4.78 10.21 22.54
C CYS A 313 4.78 8.75 22.06
N TYR A 314 5.97 8.17 21.87
CA TYR A 314 6.13 6.83 21.34
C TYR A 314 6.95 5.95 22.27
N ASP A 315 6.70 4.65 22.24
CA ASP A 315 7.67 3.66 22.69
C ASP A 315 8.78 3.43 21.62
N PRO A 316 9.85 2.69 21.94
CA PRO A 316 10.93 2.45 20.99
C PRO A 316 10.49 1.78 19.67
N VAL A 317 9.47 0.91 19.70
CA VAL A 317 8.98 0.21 18.50
C VAL A 317 7.99 1.04 17.66
N GLY A 318 7.51 2.15 18.21
CA GLY A 318 6.65 3.12 17.55
C GLY A 318 5.17 3.02 17.91
N ASN A 319 4.79 2.33 18.99
CA ASN A 319 3.42 2.46 19.50
C ASN A 319 3.24 3.82 20.17
N ILE A 320 2.08 4.44 19.97
CA ILE A 320 1.78 5.76 20.53
C ILE A 320 1.37 5.57 21.99
N LEU A 321 2.16 6.11 22.92
CA LEU A 321 1.88 6.06 24.36
C LEU A 321 0.93 7.16 24.80
N SER A 322 0.98 8.32 24.16
CA SER A 322 0.05 9.41 24.41
C SER A 322 -0.11 10.34 23.21
N VAL A 323 -1.28 10.98 23.15
CA VAL A 323 -1.57 12.12 22.27
C VAL A 323 -2.14 13.23 23.13
N GLU A 324 -1.44 14.36 23.16
CA GLU A 324 -1.88 15.58 23.87
C GLU A 324 -2.30 16.64 22.86
N ASP A 325 -3.48 17.22 23.00
CA ASP A 325 -3.91 18.39 22.23
C ASP A 325 -3.68 19.68 23.02
N MET A 326 -2.51 20.29 22.84
CA MET A 326 -2.10 21.51 23.52
C MET A 326 -2.93 22.75 23.12
N ALA A 327 -3.77 22.67 22.08
CA ALA A 327 -4.69 23.75 21.71
C ALA A 327 -5.89 23.84 22.66
N GLN A 328 -6.19 22.77 23.38
CA GLN A 328 -7.36 22.66 24.25
C GLN A 328 -6.98 23.00 25.69
N PRO A 329 -7.82 23.75 26.44
CA PRO A 329 -7.52 24.05 27.84
C PRO A 329 -7.81 22.85 28.74
N THR A 330 -7.08 22.76 29.86
CA THR A 330 -7.48 21.93 31.00
C THR A 330 -8.81 22.43 31.56
N ARG A 331 -9.74 21.51 31.82
CA ARG A 331 -11.07 21.80 32.33
C ARG A 331 -11.26 21.19 33.72
N PHE A 332 -12.11 21.83 34.53
CA PHE A 332 -12.45 21.35 35.87
C PHE A 332 -13.95 21.16 35.97
N PHE A 333 -14.39 19.91 36.11
CA PHE A 333 -15.80 19.58 36.24
C PHE A 333 -15.98 18.29 37.05
N ARG A 334 -17.06 18.20 37.84
CA ARG A 334 -17.37 17.02 38.69
C ARG A 334 -16.21 16.53 39.57
N ASN A 335 -15.46 17.46 40.19
CA ASN A 335 -14.26 17.14 40.97
C ASN A 335 -13.19 16.37 40.18
N GLN A 336 -13.16 16.54 38.85
CA GLN A 336 -12.13 15.99 37.96
C GLN A 336 -11.36 17.13 37.31
N THR A 337 -10.07 16.87 37.09
CA THR A 337 -9.24 17.64 36.15
C THR A 337 -9.25 16.89 34.82
N ILE A 338 -9.78 17.52 33.77
CA ILE A 338 -9.90 16.96 32.42
C ILE A 338 -8.82 17.62 31.58
N ASN A 339 -7.72 16.88 31.40
CA ASN A 339 -6.63 17.29 30.52
C ASN A 339 -6.89 16.78 29.11
N PRO A 340 -6.49 17.51 28.05
CA PRO A 340 -6.62 17.10 26.67
C PRO A 340 -5.55 16.06 26.28
N VAL A 341 -5.33 15.06 27.13
CA VAL A 341 -4.35 13.99 26.94
C VAL A 341 -5.05 12.64 26.86
N SER A 342 -4.86 11.94 25.75
CA SER A 342 -5.19 10.52 25.62
C SER A 342 -3.94 9.68 25.87
N SER A 343 -4.03 8.63 26.67
CA SER A 343 -2.90 7.73 26.98
C SER A 343 -3.25 6.28 26.69
N PHE A 344 -2.26 5.51 26.27
CA PHE A 344 -2.45 4.15 25.77
C PHE A 344 -1.43 3.18 26.38
N ILE A 345 -1.88 1.96 26.66
CA ILE A 345 -1.08 0.88 27.24
C ILE A 345 -1.21 -0.33 26.33
N TYR A 346 -0.10 -1.00 26.06
CA TYR A 346 -0.03 -2.17 25.20
C TYR A 346 0.52 -3.39 25.93
N ASP A 347 0.08 -4.57 25.51
CA ASP A 347 0.73 -5.84 25.88
C ASP A 347 2.05 -6.02 25.11
N SER A 348 2.78 -7.11 25.36
CA SER A 348 4.03 -7.38 24.62
C SER A 348 3.84 -7.79 23.16
N LEU A 349 2.60 -8.07 22.72
CA LEU A 349 2.24 -8.29 21.32
C LEU A 349 1.79 -6.98 20.64
N TYR A 350 1.83 -5.86 21.36
CA TYR A 350 1.43 -4.53 20.93
C TYR A 350 -0.07 -4.37 20.69
N GLN A 351 -0.91 -5.21 21.32
CA GLN A 351 -2.37 -5.04 21.37
C GLN A 351 -2.72 -4.01 22.44
N LEU A 352 -3.70 -3.15 22.16
CA LEU A 352 -4.11 -2.07 23.06
C LEU A 352 -4.87 -2.63 24.26
N ILE A 353 -4.27 -2.67 25.45
CA ILE A 353 -4.90 -3.21 26.67
C ILE A 353 -5.48 -2.15 27.60
N GLY A 354 -5.12 -0.87 27.40
CA GLY A 354 -5.67 0.24 28.19
C GLY A 354 -5.67 1.55 27.43
N ALA A 355 -6.72 2.35 27.64
CA ALA A 355 -6.81 3.71 27.11
C ALA A 355 -7.47 4.65 28.12
N THR A 356 -7.03 5.90 28.15
CA THR A 356 -7.69 6.99 28.90
C THR A 356 -7.87 8.20 28.00
N GLY A 357 -8.87 9.01 28.29
CA GLY A 357 -9.13 10.28 27.61
C GLY A 357 -10.34 10.98 28.21
N TRP A 358 -10.99 11.83 27.42
CA TRP A 358 -12.21 12.52 27.81
C TRP A 358 -13.37 12.19 26.87
N GLN A 359 -14.58 12.31 27.39
CA GLN A 359 -15.82 12.01 26.67
C GLN A 359 -16.94 12.94 27.10
N ARG A 360 -18.05 12.92 26.35
CA ARG A 360 -19.33 13.43 26.79
C ARG A 360 -19.86 12.62 27.97
N SER A 361 -20.46 13.28 28.94
CA SER A 361 -21.19 12.66 30.04
C SER A 361 -22.36 11.83 29.50
N SER A 362 -22.61 10.71 30.16
CA SER A 362 -23.64 9.73 29.80
C SER A 362 -23.46 9.12 28.40
N THR A 363 -22.22 9.05 27.90
CA THR A 363 -21.90 8.35 26.65
C THR A 363 -22.26 6.86 26.77
N VAL A 364 -22.87 6.32 25.72
CA VAL A 364 -23.29 4.92 25.62
C VAL A 364 -22.61 4.30 24.41
N ASN A 365 -22.20 3.03 24.53
CA ASN A 365 -21.68 2.28 23.39
C ASN A 365 -22.84 1.73 22.55
N GLY A 366 -22.78 1.92 21.24
CA GLY A 366 -23.80 1.38 20.34
C GLY A 366 -23.74 1.97 18.94
N PRO A 367 -24.69 1.56 18.08
CA PRO A 367 -24.81 2.01 16.68
C PRO A 367 -25.35 3.44 16.53
N GLN A 368 -25.76 4.07 17.64
CA GLN A 368 -26.53 5.30 17.59
C GLN A 368 -25.68 6.42 17.03
N GLU A 369 -26.31 7.34 16.30
CA GLU A 369 -25.62 8.53 15.82
C GLU A 369 -25.00 9.29 17.01
N PRO A 370 -23.78 9.83 16.85
CA PRO A 370 -23.15 10.60 17.91
C PRO A 370 -24.01 11.79 18.33
N VAL A 371 -24.09 12.02 19.65
CA VAL A 371 -24.84 13.17 20.19
C VAL A 371 -24.06 14.45 19.96
N PHE A 372 -24.64 15.39 19.21
CA PHE A 372 -24.06 16.71 19.00
C PHE A 372 -24.34 17.65 20.17
N SER A 373 -23.32 18.39 20.60
CA SER A 373 -23.45 19.40 21.65
C SER A 373 -23.37 20.81 21.05
N SER A 374 -24.45 21.59 21.19
CA SER A 374 -24.57 22.97 20.70
C SER A 374 -25.32 23.86 21.70
N PRO A 375 -24.74 25.01 22.11
CA PRO A 375 -23.31 25.33 21.95
C PRO A 375 -22.43 24.31 22.71
N PRO A 376 -21.13 24.22 22.40
CA PRO A 376 -20.22 23.34 23.14
C PRO A 376 -20.21 23.72 24.63
N ASP A 377 -20.59 22.78 25.49
CA ASP A 377 -20.63 22.97 26.93
C ASP A 377 -19.58 22.09 27.62
N SER A 378 -18.56 22.74 28.19
CA SER A 378 -17.49 22.06 28.92
C SER A 378 -17.97 21.31 30.18
N ALA A 379 -19.12 21.67 30.74
CA ALA A 379 -19.76 20.94 31.85
C ALA A 379 -20.36 19.60 31.39
N GLN A 380 -20.30 19.26 30.11
CA GLN A 380 -20.71 17.96 29.62
C GLN A 380 -19.54 16.99 29.46
N LEU A 381 -18.30 17.39 29.78
CA LEU A 381 -17.13 16.53 29.64
C LEU A 381 -16.79 15.81 30.95
N GLU A 382 -16.24 14.60 30.83
CA GLU A 382 -15.67 13.84 31.94
C GLU A 382 -14.54 12.93 31.44
N ASN A 383 -13.67 12.47 32.35
CA ASN A 383 -12.63 11.51 32.02
C ASN A 383 -13.22 10.09 31.88
N TYR A 384 -12.65 9.31 30.95
CA TYR A 384 -12.92 7.88 30.83
C TYR A 384 -11.64 7.05 30.97
N ARG A 385 -11.83 5.78 31.34
CA ARG A 385 -10.83 4.72 31.25
C ARG A 385 -11.43 3.50 30.58
N GLN A 386 -10.72 2.94 29.61
CA GLN A 386 -11.06 1.70 28.92
C GLN A 386 -9.97 0.66 29.19
N ALA A 387 -10.36 -0.56 29.52
CA ALA A 387 -9.49 -1.72 29.63
C ALA A 387 -9.99 -2.80 28.66
N TYR A 388 -9.09 -3.34 27.86
CA TYR A 388 -9.37 -4.30 26.80
C TYR A 388 -8.74 -5.65 27.14
N THR A 389 -9.47 -6.74 26.91
CA THR A 389 -8.98 -8.10 27.13
C THR A 389 -9.12 -8.92 25.86
N TYR A 390 -8.05 -9.61 25.48
CA TYR A 390 -7.99 -10.43 24.28
C TYR A 390 -7.80 -11.90 24.61
N ASP A 391 -8.30 -12.79 23.76
CA ASP A 391 -7.94 -14.20 23.81
C ASP A 391 -6.59 -14.49 23.11
N ALA A 392 -6.17 -15.75 23.10
CA ALA A 392 -4.91 -16.18 22.49
C ALA A 392 -4.85 -16.03 20.96
N ALA A 393 -5.99 -15.85 20.29
CA ALA A 393 -6.11 -15.61 18.85
C ALA A 393 -6.30 -14.12 18.50
N GLY A 394 -6.24 -13.23 19.49
CA GLY A 394 -6.40 -11.79 19.33
C GLY A 394 -7.85 -11.33 19.26
N ASN A 395 -8.83 -12.18 19.57
CA ASN A 395 -10.22 -11.75 19.69
C ASN A 395 -10.38 -10.86 20.91
N LEU A 396 -10.92 -9.65 20.74
CA LEU A 396 -11.36 -8.85 21.88
C LEU A 396 -12.57 -9.52 22.53
N ILE A 397 -12.44 -9.94 23.79
CA ILE A 397 -13.46 -10.68 24.55
C ILE A 397 -14.14 -9.83 25.63
N ALA A 398 -13.49 -8.75 26.07
CA ALA A 398 -14.07 -7.82 27.02
C ALA A 398 -13.54 -6.40 26.84
N LEU A 399 -14.44 -5.44 27.00
CA LEU A 399 -14.16 -4.02 27.20
C LEU A 399 -14.82 -3.56 28.50
N VAL A 400 -14.00 -3.12 29.45
CA VAL A 400 -14.48 -2.44 30.67
C VAL A 400 -14.31 -0.94 30.46
N HIS A 401 -15.41 -0.20 30.44
CA HIS A 401 -15.42 1.25 30.37
C HIS A 401 -15.82 1.84 31.71
N SER A 402 -15.02 2.76 32.22
CA SER A 402 -15.25 3.44 33.49
C SER A 402 -15.23 4.95 33.30
N ALA A 403 -16.32 5.60 33.70
CA ALA A 403 -16.48 7.04 33.74
C ALA A 403 -17.42 7.44 34.88
N ALA A 404 -17.38 8.71 35.31
CA ALA A 404 -18.14 9.17 36.47
C ALA A 404 -19.66 9.16 36.27
N SER A 405 -20.14 9.48 35.06
CA SER A 405 -21.57 9.41 34.75
C SER A 405 -22.09 7.99 34.65
N LYS A 406 -21.34 7.11 33.98
CA LYS A 406 -21.78 5.76 33.66
C LYS A 406 -20.56 4.87 33.35
N SER A 407 -20.47 3.76 34.07
CA SER A 407 -19.55 2.68 33.76
C SER A 407 -20.31 1.50 33.18
N TRP A 408 -19.70 0.77 32.25
CA TRP A 408 -20.31 -0.38 31.59
C TRP A 408 -19.24 -1.39 31.20
N THR A 409 -19.68 -2.62 30.93
CA THR A 409 -18.81 -3.69 30.45
C THR A 409 -19.51 -4.37 29.29
N GLN A 410 -18.79 -4.50 28.19
CA GLN A 410 -19.21 -5.31 27.04
C GLN A 410 -18.34 -6.54 26.98
N ARG A 411 -18.98 -7.69 26.77
CA ARG A 411 -18.30 -8.98 26.60
C ARG A 411 -18.77 -9.61 25.30
N THR A 412 -17.85 -10.30 24.65
CA THR A 412 -18.10 -10.99 23.38
C THR A 412 -17.82 -12.47 23.59
N ALA A 413 -18.82 -13.31 23.34
CA ALA A 413 -18.64 -14.75 23.26
C ALA A 413 -18.00 -15.09 21.91
N ILE A 414 -16.89 -15.82 21.94
CA ILE A 414 -16.18 -16.26 20.73
C ILE A 414 -16.45 -17.74 20.53
N SER A 415 -16.74 -18.13 19.29
CA SER A 415 -16.92 -19.52 18.89
C SER A 415 -15.72 -20.36 19.33
N ARG A 416 -16.01 -21.56 19.84
CA ARG A 416 -14.99 -22.54 20.19
C ARG A 416 -14.11 -22.91 18.99
N TYR A 417 -14.69 -22.96 17.79
CA TYR A 417 -14.07 -23.52 16.58
C TYR A 417 -13.73 -22.48 15.49
N SER A 418 -14.03 -21.20 15.71
CA SER A 418 -13.73 -20.10 14.77
C SER A 418 -13.48 -18.78 15.51
N ASN A 419 -13.15 -17.70 14.81
CA ASN A 419 -13.07 -16.36 15.38
C ASN A 419 -14.38 -15.57 15.24
N ARG A 420 -15.49 -16.23 14.93
CA ARG A 420 -16.83 -15.63 14.95
C ARG A 420 -17.22 -15.30 16.39
N GLY A 421 -17.83 -14.14 16.60
CA GLY A 421 -18.21 -13.71 17.94
C GLY A 421 -19.49 -12.89 17.98
N LEU A 422 -20.27 -13.09 19.04
CA LEU A 422 -21.49 -12.35 19.34
C LEU A 422 -21.39 -11.71 20.73
N GLU A 423 -21.92 -10.49 20.85
CA GLU A 423 -21.92 -9.78 22.12
C GLU A 423 -22.89 -10.42 23.12
N GLN A 424 -22.65 -10.18 24.41
CA GLN A 424 -23.59 -10.49 25.47
C GLN A 424 -24.98 -9.88 25.17
N THR A 425 -26.03 -10.59 25.55
CA THR A 425 -27.41 -10.11 25.44
C THR A 425 -27.65 -8.92 26.37
N VAL A 426 -28.81 -8.26 26.22
CA VAL A 426 -29.22 -7.16 27.11
C VAL A 426 -29.32 -7.60 28.58
N SER A 427 -29.60 -8.89 28.84
CA SER A 427 -29.61 -9.47 30.19
C SER A 427 -28.22 -9.78 30.75
N GLY A 428 -27.16 -9.59 29.95
CA GLY A 428 -25.77 -9.87 30.32
C GLY A 428 -25.34 -11.32 30.11
N THR A 429 -26.17 -12.15 29.45
CA THR A 429 -25.85 -13.56 29.17
C THR A 429 -24.98 -13.65 27.92
N LEU A 430 -23.95 -14.48 27.93
CA LEU A 430 -23.11 -14.75 26.75
C LEU A 430 -23.76 -15.79 25.85
N PRO A 431 -23.83 -15.56 24.52
CA PRO A 431 -24.34 -16.54 23.58
C PRO A 431 -23.56 -17.86 23.61
N ASP A 432 -24.24 -18.97 23.41
CA ASP A 432 -23.64 -20.29 23.26
C ASP A 432 -23.20 -20.61 21.81
N GLU A 433 -22.58 -21.77 21.58
CA GLU A 433 -22.06 -22.13 20.25
C GLU A 433 -23.16 -22.23 19.17
N PRO A 434 -24.32 -22.88 19.42
CA PRO A 434 -25.45 -22.84 18.50
C PRO A 434 -25.92 -21.40 18.17
N GLU A 435 -26.03 -20.52 19.15
CA GLU A 435 -26.42 -19.12 18.94
C GLU A 435 -25.38 -18.37 18.09
N ILE A 436 -24.08 -18.55 18.38
CA ILE A 436 -23.00 -17.96 17.57
C ILE A 436 -23.06 -18.50 16.14
N SER A 437 -23.17 -19.82 15.95
CA SER A 437 -23.26 -20.43 14.62
C SER A 437 -24.49 -19.93 13.84
N ALA A 438 -25.63 -19.75 14.49
CA ALA A 438 -26.84 -19.23 13.86
C ALA A 438 -26.72 -17.74 13.47
N GLY A 439 -25.87 -16.98 14.18
CA GLY A 439 -25.63 -15.56 13.94
C GLY A 439 -24.84 -15.22 12.66
N PHE A 440 -24.22 -16.21 12.02
CA PHE A 440 -23.43 -16.04 10.79
C PHE A 440 -23.94 -16.96 9.66
N ASP A 441 -23.67 -16.59 8.41
CA ASP A 441 -23.84 -17.49 7.27
C ASP A 441 -22.64 -18.46 7.14
N SER A 442 -22.69 -19.35 6.15
CA SER A 442 -21.59 -20.29 5.94
C SER A 442 -20.29 -19.56 5.58
N ASN A 443 -20.37 -18.52 4.74
CA ASN A 443 -19.27 -17.61 4.36
C ASN A 443 -18.69 -16.77 5.51
N GLY A 444 -19.32 -16.75 6.69
CA GLY A 444 -18.86 -16.00 7.86
C GLY A 444 -19.41 -14.58 7.94
N ASN A 445 -20.36 -14.20 7.09
CA ASN A 445 -20.98 -12.89 7.20
C ASN A 445 -22.02 -12.89 8.33
N ARG A 446 -22.03 -11.83 9.13
CA ARG A 446 -22.99 -11.67 10.22
C ARG A 446 -24.40 -11.48 9.66
N LYS A 447 -25.40 -12.20 10.19
CA LYS A 447 -26.80 -12.16 9.72
C LYS A 447 -27.66 -11.09 10.37
N MET A 448 -27.30 -10.66 11.59
CA MET A 448 -28.02 -9.61 12.31
C MET A 448 -27.03 -8.61 12.88
N LEU A 449 -27.20 -7.32 12.58
CA LEU A 449 -26.39 -6.26 13.17
C LEU A 449 -26.67 -6.19 14.68
N GLN A 450 -27.95 -6.10 15.01
CA GLN A 450 -28.55 -6.09 16.34
C GLN A 450 -29.86 -6.89 16.33
N PRO A 451 -30.42 -7.23 17.51
CA PRO A 451 -31.75 -7.84 17.57
C PRO A 451 -32.77 -7.04 16.75
N GLY A 452 -33.38 -7.68 15.75
CA GLY A 452 -34.37 -7.05 14.87
C GLY A 452 -33.79 -6.25 13.69
N GLN A 453 -32.47 -6.28 13.45
CA GLN A 453 -31.83 -5.61 12.32
C GLN A 453 -31.06 -6.60 11.43
N PRO A 454 -31.76 -7.32 10.54
CA PRO A 454 -31.11 -8.29 9.66
C PRO A 454 -30.20 -7.62 8.61
N LEU A 455 -29.14 -8.33 8.25
CA LEU A 455 -28.16 -7.97 7.23
C LEU A 455 -28.36 -8.90 6.03
N ARG A 456 -28.52 -8.32 4.84
CA ARG A 456 -28.62 -9.07 3.58
C ARG A 456 -27.33 -8.93 2.80
N TRP A 457 -26.80 -10.04 2.32
CA TRP A 457 -25.53 -10.13 1.63
C TRP A 457 -25.74 -10.59 0.18
N SER A 458 -24.88 -10.11 -0.72
CA SER A 458 -24.82 -10.63 -2.08
C SER A 458 -24.13 -12.00 -2.12
N ALA A 459 -24.25 -12.67 -3.26
CA ALA A 459 -23.54 -13.92 -3.52
C ALA A 459 -22.01 -13.76 -3.37
N GLY A 460 -21.47 -12.59 -3.74
CA GLY A 460 -20.05 -12.24 -3.56
C GLY A 460 -19.66 -11.80 -2.14
N GLY A 461 -20.55 -11.92 -1.14
CA GLY A 461 -20.27 -11.54 0.25
C GLY A 461 -20.24 -10.04 0.52
N ARG A 462 -20.91 -9.22 -0.30
CA ARG A 462 -21.03 -7.76 -0.10
C ARG A 462 -22.34 -7.43 0.59
N LEU A 463 -22.35 -6.45 1.50
CA LEU A 463 -23.56 -6.07 2.22
C LEU A 463 -24.53 -5.32 1.29
N LEU A 464 -25.68 -5.92 0.96
CA LEU A 464 -26.68 -5.30 0.07
C LEU A 464 -27.68 -4.43 0.83
N GLN A 465 -28.05 -4.83 2.05
CA GLN A 465 -29.10 -4.14 2.81
C GLN A 465 -28.97 -4.35 4.32
N VAL A 466 -29.27 -3.29 5.09
CA VAL A 466 -29.54 -3.34 6.53
C VAL A 466 -30.97 -2.91 6.77
N ASP A 467 -31.80 -3.80 7.28
CA ASP A 467 -33.13 -3.43 7.77
C ASP A 467 -32.98 -2.80 9.16
N GLN A 468 -33.28 -1.50 9.29
CA GLN A 468 -33.12 -0.72 10.52
C GLN A 468 -34.33 -0.84 11.45
N VAL A 469 -35.54 -0.81 10.87
CA VAL A 469 -36.81 -0.94 11.59
C VAL A 469 -37.73 -1.89 10.83
N MET A 470 -37.98 -3.05 11.41
CA MET A 470 -38.86 -4.07 10.85
C MET A 470 -40.33 -3.76 11.15
N ARG A 471 -41.20 -3.82 10.13
CA ARG A 471 -42.65 -3.67 10.26
C ARG A 471 -43.36 -4.91 9.70
N LYS A 472 -44.47 -5.29 10.31
CA LYS A 472 -45.21 -6.51 9.93
C LYS A 472 -46.03 -6.33 8.65
N ASP A 473 -46.73 -5.21 8.55
CA ASP A 473 -47.71 -4.93 7.49
C ASP A 473 -47.35 -3.68 6.67
N ALA A 474 -46.08 -3.27 6.68
CA ALA A 474 -45.57 -2.10 5.97
C ALA A 474 -44.11 -2.32 5.57
N THR A 475 -43.61 -1.50 4.64
CA THR A 475 -42.20 -1.52 4.24
C THR A 475 -41.29 -1.20 5.44
N ASN A 476 -40.17 -1.89 5.53
CA ASN A 476 -39.16 -1.63 6.56
C ASN A 476 -38.45 -0.30 6.31
N ASP A 477 -37.92 0.30 7.38
CA ASP A 477 -36.86 1.29 7.20
C ASP A 477 -35.59 0.51 6.92
N CYS A 478 -34.90 0.85 5.83
CA CYS A 478 -33.68 0.14 5.47
C CYS A 478 -32.66 1.07 4.80
N GLU A 479 -31.42 0.61 4.81
CA GLU A 479 -30.34 1.19 4.01
C GLU A 479 -29.83 0.14 3.04
N ARG A 480 -29.81 0.47 1.75
CA ARG A 480 -29.38 -0.40 0.65
C ARG A 480 -28.11 0.14 0.02
N TYR A 481 -27.28 -0.75 -0.51
CA TYR A 481 -26.00 -0.42 -1.13
C TYR A 481 -25.84 -1.13 -2.47
N VAL A 482 -25.26 -0.43 -3.44
CA VAL A 482 -24.96 -0.95 -4.78
C VAL A 482 -23.47 -0.73 -5.07
N TYR A 483 -22.83 -1.74 -5.66
CA TYR A 483 -21.38 -1.78 -5.86
C TYR A 483 -21.03 -1.96 -7.34
N ASP A 484 -19.86 -1.48 -7.75
CA ASP A 484 -19.28 -1.80 -9.06
C ASP A 484 -18.64 -3.19 -9.08
N GLY A 485 -18.07 -3.59 -10.24
CA GLY A 485 -17.36 -4.86 -10.38
C GLY A 485 -16.16 -5.01 -9.43
N ALA A 486 -15.48 -3.90 -9.08
CA ALA A 486 -14.36 -3.89 -8.14
C ALA A 486 -14.79 -3.95 -6.66
N GLY A 487 -16.10 -3.90 -6.39
CA GLY A 487 -16.67 -3.92 -5.04
C GLY A 487 -16.67 -2.59 -4.33
N GLN A 488 -16.44 -1.48 -5.04
CA GLN A 488 -16.61 -0.14 -4.48
C GLN A 488 -18.07 0.29 -4.53
N ARG A 489 -18.55 0.91 -3.46
CA ARG A 489 -19.92 1.39 -3.35
C ARG A 489 -20.13 2.57 -4.29
N GLN A 490 -21.08 2.41 -5.21
CA GLN A 490 -21.47 3.41 -6.18
C GLN A 490 -22.80 4.09 -5.81
N ARG A 491 -23.69 3.40 -5.07
CA ARG A 491 -24.93 3.99 -4.55
C ARG A 491 -25.20 3.57 -3.11
N LYS A 492 -25.79 4.48 -2.35
CA LYS A 492 -26.39 4.24 -1.03
C LYS A 492 -27.79 4.83 -1.01
N ILE A 493 -28.78 4.04 -0.60
CA ILE A 493 -30.17 4.46 -0.55
C ILE A 493 -30.72 4.18 0.84
N ARG A 494 -31.18 5.21 1.54
CA ARG A 494 -31.89 5.07 2.81
C ARG A 494 -33.38 5.31 2.59
N LEU A 495 -34.19 4.35 3.02
CA LEU A 495 -35.65 4.39 2.96
C LEU A 495 -36.17 4.52 4.39
N ILE A 496 -36.92 5.60 4.65
CA ILE A 496 -37.55 5.87 5.95
C ILE A 496 -39.05 5.99 5.73
N GLN A 497 -39.83 5.15 6.40
CA GLN A 497 -41.27 5.16 6.36
C GLN A 497 -41.81 5.92 7.56
N SER A 498 -42.47 7.04 7.31
CA SER A 498 -43.31 7.72 8.31
C SER A 498 -44.79 7.44 8.04
N PRO A 499 -45.69 7.54 9.03
CA PRO A 499 -47.13 7.35 8.82
C PRO A 499 -47.76 8.27 7.76
N ALA A 500 -47.10 9.38 7.42
CA ALA A 500 -47.59 10.37 6.48
C ALA A 500 -46.90 10.31 5.09
N LEU A 501 -45.61 9.96 5.02
CA LEU A 501 -44.82 9.97 3.79
C LEU A 501 -43.59 9.04 3.86
N ALA A 502 -43.32 8.32 2.78
CA ALA A 502 -42.05 7.62 2.58
C ALA A 502 -40.97 8.61 2.13
N GLN A 503 -39.85 8.67 2.84
CA GLN A 503 -38.69 9.49 2.50
C GLN A 503 -37.58 8.59 1.97
N SER A 504 -37.03 8.94 0.80
CA SER A 504 -35.83 8.32 0.24
C SER A 504 -34.68 9.32 0.25
N HIS A 505 -33.53 8.88 0.77
CA HIS A 505 -32.27 9.60 0.65
C HIS A 505 -31.31 8.76 -0.18
N GLU A 506 -30.95 9.24 -1.37
CA GLU A 506 -29.98 8.59 -2.24
C GLU A 506 -28.65 9.34 -2.20
N THR A 507 -27.55 8.62 -2.19
CA THR A 507 -26.20 9.14 -2.41
C THR A 507 -25.55 8.34 -3.52
N ARG A 508 -25.16 9.03 -4.59
CA ARG A 508 -24.38 8.48 -5.71
C ARG A 508 -22.92 8.89 -5.52
N TYR A 509 -22.03 7.91 -5.55
CA TYR A 509 -20.59 8.10 -5.42
C TYR A 509 -19.97 8.12 -6.80
N LEU A 510 -19.39 9.25 -7.18
CA LEU A 510 -18.74 9.47 -8.46
C LEU A 510 -17.31 9.97 -8.21
N PRO A 511 -16.39 9.86 -9.19
CA PRO A 511 -15.03 10.34 -9.01
C PRO A 511 -14.98 11.83 -8.64
N GLY A 512 -14.55 12.13 -7.40
CA GLY A 512 -14.43 13.49 -6.87
C GLY A 512 -15.74 14.17 -6.44
N LEU A 513 -16.89 13.50 -6.57
CA LEU A 513 -18.21 14.08 -6.36
C LEU A 513 -19.16 13.07 -5.70
N GLU A 514 -19.88 13.51 -4.67
CA GLU A 514 -21.06 12.79 -4.19
C GLU A 514 -22.31 13.60 -4.54
N VAL A 515 -23.30 12.96 -5.17
CA VAL A 515 -24.59 13.58 -5.45
C VAL A 515 -25.61 13.00 -4.47
N ARG A 516 -26.15 13.86 -3.61
CA ARG A 516 -27.09 13.47 -2.55
C ARG A 516 -28.46 14.02 -2.85
N HIS A 517 -29.41 13.14 -3.10
CA HIS A 517 -30.81 13.47 -3.32
C HIS A 517 -31.64 13.17 -2.08
N ARG A 518 -32.38 14.18 -1.62
CA ARG A 518 -33.43 14.08 -0.60
C ARG A 518 -34.70 14.71 -1.15
N ALA A 519 -35.83 14.48 -0.49
CA ALA A 519 -37.13 14.97 -0.95
C ALA A 519 -37.18 16.50 -1.19
N ASP A 520 -36.38 17.28 -0.47
CA ASP A 520 -36.38 18.74 -0.47
C ASP A 520 -35.05 19.38 -0.92
N GLU A 521 -34.00 18.58 -1.20
CA GLU A 521 -32.69 19.07 -1.60
C GLU A 521 -31.93 18.09 -2.50
N THR A 522 -31.28 18.63 -3.53
CA THR A 522 -30.17 17.97 -4.24
C THR A 522 -28.88 18.70 -3.84
N LEU A 523 -27.94 17.95 -3.29
CA LEU A 523 -26.67 18.46 -2.78
C LEU A 523 -25.51 17.78 -3.49
N HIS A 524 -24.65 18.59 -4.10
CA HIS A 524 -23.37 18.17 -4.65
C HIS A 524 -22.29 18.38 -3.59
N VAL A 525 -21.60 17.31 -3.22
CA VAL A 525 -20.46 17.34 -2.29
C VAL A 525 -19.19 17.08 -3.07
N ILE A 526 -18.47 18.14 -3.41
CA ILE A 526 -17.21 18.07 -4.14
C ILE A 526 -16.09 17.83 -3.13
N SER A 527 -15.37 16.73 -3.26
CA SER A 527 -14.33 16.32 -2.30
C SER A 527 -12.94 16.47 -2.89
N VAL A 528 -12.10 17.28 -2.26
CA VAL A 528 -10.74 17.56 -2.71
C VAL A 528 -9.73 17.30 -1.60
N GLN A 529 -8.80 16.36 -1.81
CA GLN A 529 -7.68 16.16 -0.89
C GLN A 529 -6.61 17.23 -1.16
N ALA A 530 -6.30 18.05 -0.15
CA ALA A 530 -5.35 19.15 -0.19
C ALA A 530 -4.21 18.92 0.83
N GLY A 531 -3.26 18.07 0.46
CA GLY A 531 -2.19 17.68 1.37
C GLY A 531 -2.71 16.78 2.50
N ARG A 532 -2.51 17.19 3.76
CA ARG A 532 -3.09 16.54 4.95
C ARG A 532 -4.51 17.02 5.30
N CYS A 533 -4.98 18.08 4.64
CA CYS A 533 -6.33 18.61 4.79
C CYS A 533 -7.23 18.01 3.69
N ALA A 534 -8.48 17.70 4.01
CA ALA A 534 -9.51 17.48 2.98
C ALA A 534 -10.40 18.71 2.91
N VAL A 535 -10.85 19.09 1.72
CA VAL A 535 -11.76 20.21 1.50
C VAL A 535 -13.02 19.66 0.86
N GLU A 536 -14.15 19.82 1.54
CA GLU A 536 -15.47 19.51 1.01
C GLU A 536 -16.19 20.80 0.64
N ILE A 537 -16.76 20.87 -0.55
CA ILE A 537 -17.59 21.97 -1.00
C ILE A 537 -19.02 21.46 -1.09
N LEU A 538 -19.92 22.09 -0.33
CA LEU A 538 -21.35 21.81 -0.36
C LEU A 538 -22.03 22.80 -1.31
N HIS A 539 -22.53 22.28 -2.43
CA HIS A 539 -23.22 23.05 -3.47
C HIS A 539 -24.66 22.55 -3.62
N TRP A 540 -25.64 23.41 -3.37
CA TRP A 540 -27.07 23.06 -3.45
C TRP A 540 -27.63 23.40 -4.83
N ASP A 541 -28.27 22.41 -5.47
CA ASP A 541 -29.00 22.60 -6.71
C ASP A 541 -30.44 23.10 -6.42
N LYS A 542 -30.55 24.36 -5.95
CA LYS A 542 -31.83 25.04 -5.67
C LYS A 542 -31.98 26.32 -6.50
N LYS A 543 -33.23 26.67 -6.85
CA LYS A 543 -33.58 27.92 -7.53
C LYS A 543 -33.20 29.17 -6.72
N ASP A 544 -33.31 29.09 -5.39
CA ASP A 544 -32.80 30.10 -4.48
C ASP A 544 -31.33 29.77 -4.21
N LYS A 545 -30.41 30.52 -4.84
CA LYS A 545 -28.97 30.30 -4.77
C LYS A 545 -28.46 30.40 -3.32
N VAL A 546 -28.41 29.28 -2.61
CA VAL A 546 -27.65 29.15 -1.37
C VAL A 546 -26.17 29.22 -1.75
N ALA A 547 -25.41 30.06 -1.05
CA ALA A 547 -23.97 30.17 -1.29
C ALA A 547 -23.25 28.87 -0.95
N ASP A 548 -22.26 28.51 -1.76
CA ASP A 548 -21.44 27.31 -1.55
C ASP A 548 -20.70 27.38 -0.22
N GLN A 549 -20.75 26.28 0.54
CA GLN A 549 -20.03 26.17 1.82
C GLN A 549 -18.74 25.37 1.63
N TYR A 550 -17.61 25.98 1.94
CA TYR A 550 -16.30 25.31 1.92
C TYR A 550 -15.95 24.83 3.33
N ARG A 551 -15.56 23.57 3.43
CA ARG A 551 -15.30 22.88 4.71
C ARG A 551 -13.92 22.27 4.69
N TYR A 552 -13.01 22.89 5.43
CA TYR A 552 -11.63 22.44 5.59
C TYR A 552 -11.55 21.49 6.77
N GLN A 553 -11.18 20.24 6.49
CA GLN A 553 -11.15 19.15 7.45
C GLN A 553 -9.70 18.85 7.86
N PHE A 554 -9.42 19.00 9.16
CA PHE A 554 -8.12 18.75 9.76
C PHE A 554 -8.16 17.43 10.54
N SER A 555 -7.21 16.56 10.24
CA SER A 555 -7.20 15.18 10.71
C SER A 555 -5.99 14.87 11.58
N ASN A 556 -6.14 13.86 12.44
CA ASN A 556 -5.02 13.32 13.22
C ASN A 556 -4.08 12.45 12.37
N HIS A 557 -3.15 11.74 13.02
CA HIS A 557 -2.22 10.82 12.38
C HIS A 557 -2.88 9.63 11.66
N LEU A 558 -4.06 9.18 12.10
CA LEU A 558 -4.85 8.13 11.45
C LEU A 558 -5.65 8.65 10.24
N GLY A 559 -5.75 9.96 10.08
CA GLY A 559 -6.65 10.59 9.12
C GLY A 559 -8.09 10.73 9.64
N SER A 560 -8.34 10.51 10.94
CA SER A 560 -9.63 10.80 11.57
C SER A 560 -9.87 12.31 11.63
N ASN A 561 -11.00 12.77 11.12
CA ASN A 561 -11.32 14.19 11.02
C ASN A 561 -11.71 14.77 12.39
N MET A 562 -10.82 15.54 13.00
CA MET A 562 -11.02 16.10 14.34
C MET A 562 -11.66 17.48 14.33
N LEU A 563 -11.40 18.28 13.28
CA LEU A 563 -11.80 19.68 13.24
C LEU A 563 -12.24 20.05 11.82
N VAL A 564 -13.42 20.65 11.72
CA VAL A 564 -13.96 21.20 10.47
C VAL A 564 -14.06 22.72 10.60
N LEU A 565 -13.43 23.43 9.68
CA LEU A 565 -13.43 24.88 9.60
C LEU A 565 -14.14 25.36 8.34
N ASP A 566 -14.78 26.52 8.42
CA ASP A 566 -15.36 27.21 7.27
C ASP A 566 -14.28 27.92 6.41
N ASP A 567 -14.73 28.64 5.40
CA ASP A 567 -13.87 29.37 4.45
C ASP A 567 -13.19 30.61 5.07
N GLN A 568 -13.67 31.06 6.23
CA GLN A 568 -13.08 32.10 7.06
C GLN A 568 -12.25 31.52 8.23
N GLY A 569 -12.04 30.20 8.28
CA GLY A 569 -11.28 29.54 9.34
C GLY A 569 -11.98 29.56 10.71
N ASN A 570 -13.30 29.69 10.76
CA ASN A 570 -14.09 29.52 11.99
C ASN A 570 -14.55 28.06 12.13
N THR A 571 -14.69 27.61 13.38
CA THR A 571 -15.05 26.22 13.69
C THR A 571 -16.51 25.92 13.35
N VAL A 572 -16.72 24.96 12.46
CA VAL A 572 -18.02 24.35 12.17
C VAL A 572 -18.33 23.25 13.18
N CYS A 573 -17.38 22.33 13.40
CA CYS A 573 -17.48 21.34 14.46
C CYS A 573 -16.11 20.74 14.81
N GLU A 574 -16.03 20.19 16.02
CA GLU A 574 -14.93 19.38 16.52
C GLU A 574 -15.45 17.98 16.90
N GLU A 575 -14.61 16.95 16.73
CA GLU A 575 -14.94 15.57 17.07
C GLU A 575 -13.72 14.82 17.63
N ASN A 576 -13.92 14.08 18.73
CA ASN A 576 -12.92 13.17 19.29
C ASN A 576 -13.45 11.73 19.33
N TYR A 577 -12.54 10.77 19.23
CA TYR A 577 -12.87 9.35 19.11
C TYR A 577 -12.27 8.53 20.25
N PHE A 578 -12.98 7.48 20.66
CA PHE A 578 -12.38 6.34 21.35
C PHE A 578 -11.37 5.63 20.42
N PRO A 579 -10.43 4.84 20.96
CA PRO A 579 -9.39 4.19 20.16
C PRO A 579 -9.93 3.36 19.00
N TYR A 580 -11.06 2.68 19.17
CA TYR A 580 -11.71 1.85 18.16
C TYR A 580 -12.76 2.60 17.32
N GLY A 581 -12.72 3.93 17.28
CA GLY A 581 -13.50 4.75 16.35
C GLY A 581 -14.93 5.13 16.77
N GLY A 582 -15.40 4.67 17.93
CA GLY A 582 -16.61 5.22 18.55
C GLY A 582 -16.41 6.71 18.88
N THR A 583 -17.46 7.52 18.78
CA THR A 583 -17.35 8.97 19.05
C THR A 583 -17.42 9.24 20.54
N SER A 584 -16.39 9.90 21.08
CA SER A 584 -16.30 10.28 22.49
C SER A 584 -16.83 11.70 22.74
N TRP A 585 -16.68 12.61 21.77
CA TRP A 585 -17.15 13.99 21.84
C TRP A 585 -17.44 14.50 20.43
N TRP A 586 -18.55 15.20 20.23
CA TRP A 586 -18.87 15.89 18.98
C TRP A 586 -19.65 17.17 19.29
N ALA A 587 -19.10 18.32 18.89
CA ALA A 587 -19.66 19.61 19.26
C ALA A 587 -19.35 20.70 18.23
N GLY A 588 -20.12 21.79 18.29
CA GLY A 588 -19.92 22.96 17.45
C GLY A 588 -21.02 24.00 17.66
N PRO A 589 -20.90 25.17 17.04
CA PRO A 589 -21.87 26.25 17.19
C PRO A 589 -23.25 25.88 16.64
N ASP A 590 -23.32 25.12 15.54
CA ASP A 590 -24.58 24.86 14.82
C ASP A 590 -24.71 23.39 14.38
N GLN A 591 -25.77 22.73 14.87
CA GLN A 591 -26.08 21.34 14.54
C GLN A 591 -26.45 21.17 13.06
N VAL A 592 -27.09 22.17 12.46
CA VAL A 592 -27.52 22.13 11.06
C VAL A 592 -26.31 22.09 10.14
N GLN A 593 -25.26 22.86 10.43
CA GLN A 593 -24.02 22.78 9.66
C GLN A 593 -23.28 21.46 9.93
N ALA A 594 -23.18 21.04 11.19
CA ALA A 594 -22.44 19.85 11.58
C ALA A 594 -23.00 18.55 10.96
N ARG A 595 -24.32 18.45 10.76
CA ARG A 595 -24.98 17.23 10.22
C ARG A 595 -24.48 16.76 8.86
N TYR A 596 -23.89 17.66 8.06
CA TYR A 596 -23.37 17.31 6.74
C TYR A 596 -21.97 16.65 6.79
N LYS A 597 -21.33 16.58 7.96
CA LYS A 597 -20.09 15.81 8.17
C LYS A 597 -20.39 14.31 8.14
N THR A 598 -20.00 13.65 7.06
CA THR A 598 -20.18 12.19 6.89
C THR A 598 -18.88 11.41 7.08
N ARG A 599 -17.74 11.95 6.65
CA ARG A 599 -16.41 11.35 6.87
C ARG A 599 -15.87 11.69 8.25
N ARG A 600 -15.52 10.67 9.03
CA ARG A 600 -15.20 10.79 10.47
C ARG A 600 -13.91 10.03 10.83
N TYR A 601 -14.03 8.89 11.49
CA TYR A 601 -12.90 8.07 11.94
C TYR A 601 -12.11 7.49 10.75
N ALA A 602 -10.79 7.57 10.80
CA ALA A 602 -9.86 7.15 9.75
C ALA A 602 -10.16 7.72 8.34
N GLY A 603 -10.95 8.79 8.26
CA GLY A 603 -11.43 9.37 6.99
C GLY A 603 -12.52 8.55 6.30
N GLN A 604 -13.09 7.56 6.97
CA GLN A 604 -14.16 6.72 6.45
C GLN A 604 -15.54 7.33 6.72
N GLU A 605 -16.50 6.98 5.88
CA GLU A 605 -17.88 7.43 6.02
C GLU A 605 -18.61 6.63 7.10
N LEU A 606 -19.26 7.34 8.03
CA LEU A 606 -20.17 6.76 9.01
C LEU A 606 -21.59 6.74 8.43
N ASP A 607 -22.11 5.54 8.19
CA ASP A 607 -23.46 5.33 7.67
C ASP A 607 -24.52 5.47 8.79
N ALA A 608 -25.80 5.64 8.42
CA ALA A 608 -26.87 5.82 9.40
C ALA A 608 -27.15 4.55 10.23
N THR A 609 -26.60 3.42 9.80
CA THR A 609 -26.58 2.16 10.56
C THR A 609 -25.55 2.16 11.70
N GLY A 610 -24.69 3.17 11.76
CA GLY A 610 -23.53 3.27 12.64
C GLY A 610 -22.27 2.59 12.07
N LEU A 611 -22.39 1.81 10.99
CA LEU A 611 -21.25 1.13 10.40
C LEU A 611 -20.34 2.14 9.68
N TYR A 612 -19.04 1.91 9.75
CA TYR A 612 -18.08 2.57 8.87
C TYR A 612 -17.88 1.74 7.60
N TYR A 613 -18.05 2.37 6.45
CA TYR A 613 -17.72 1.74 5.16
C TYR A 613 -16.25 1.96 4.84
N TYR A 614 -15.50 0.86 4.67
CA TYR A 614 -14.07 0.89 4.37
C TYR A 614 -13.75 0.51 2.91
N GLY A 615 -14.73 0.34 2.02
CA GLY A 615 -14.48 -0.15 0.66
C GLY A 615 -14.89 -1.62 0.51
N GLN A 616 -14.08 -2.55 1.02
CA GLN A 616 -14.35 -3.98 0.87
C GLN A 616 -15.10 -4.60 2.06
N ARG A 617 -15.13 -3.92 3.21
CA ARG A 617 -15.82 -4.38 4.42
C ARG A 617 -16.51 -3.23 5.16
N PHE A 618 -17.44 -3.61 6.01
CA PHE A 618 -18.07 -2.72 7.00
C PHE A 618 -17.50 -3.00 8.39
N TYR A 619 -17.16 -1.93 9.09
CA TYR A 619 -16.62 -1.97 10.44
C TYR A 619 -17.67 -1.48 11.44
N ALA A 620 -17.86 -2.22 12.53
CA ALA A 620 -18.75 -1.83 13.62
C ALA A 620 -17.93 -1.32 14.81
N PRO A 621 -17.81 0.01 15.02
CA PRO A 621 -16.93 0.57 16.05
C PRO A 621 -17.34 0.19 17.48
N TRP A 622 -18.64 -0.01 17.73
CA TRP A 622 -19.12 -0.46 19.06
C TRP A 622 -18.85 -1.95 19.32
N LEU A 623 -18.72 -2.76 18.28
CA LEU A 623 -18.30 -4.17 18.36
C LEU A 623 -16.78 -4.31 18.33
N MET A 624 -16.07 -3.25 17.90
CA MET A 624 -14.62 -3.18 17.75
C MET A 624 -14.07 -4.23 16.77
N ARG A 625 -14.91 -4.67 15.82
CA ARG A 625 -14.64 -5.79 14.89
C ARG A 625 -15.31 -5.57 13.54
N TRP A 626 -14.80 -6.25 12.52
CA TRP A 626 -15.45 -6.36 11.21
C TRP A 626 -16.71 -7.23 11.30
N ILE A 627 -17.73 -6.93 10.48
CA ILE A 627 -18.98 -7.73 10.44
C ILE A 627 -18.95 -8.87 9.42
N SER A 628 -17.89 -8.95 8.63
CA SER A 628 -17.58 -10.02 7.67
C SER A 628 -16.08 -10.37 7.73
N PRO A 629 -15.70 -11.60 7.37
CA PRO A 629 -14.30 -12.01 7.33
C PRO A 629 -13.54 -11.26 6.23
N ASP A 630 -12.22 -11.18 6.40
CA ASP A 630 -11.32 -10.57 5.44
C ASP A 630 -11.36 -11.25 4.06
N PRO A 631 -11.69 -10.52 2.97
CA PRO A 631 -11.69 -11.07 1.63
C PRO A 631 -10.33 -11.63 1.16
N VAL A 632 -9.21 -11.09 1.67
CA VAL A 632 -7.84 -11.56 1.35
C VAL A 632 -7.38 -12.72 2.23
N GLY A 633 -8.26 -13.25 3.09
CA GLY A 633 -8.01 -14.42 3.92
C GLY A 633 -7.03 -14.14 5.05
N ILE A 634 -6.06 -15.02 5.26
CA ILE A 634 -5.17 -14.97 6.43
C ILE A 634 -3.93 -14.07 6.25
N THR A 635 -3.90 -13.25 5.19
CA THR A 635 -2.72 -12.45 4.81
C THR A 635 -2.37 -11.39 5.86
N ASP A 636 -3.35 -10.72 6.46
CA ASP A 636 -3.14 -9.76 7.58
C ASP A 636 -3.19 -10.42 8.97
N GLY A 637 -3.25 -11.76 9.02
CA GLY A 637 -3.33 -12.54 10.23
C GLY A 637 -4.40 -13.63 10.18
N MET A 638 -4.31 -14.60 11.10
CA MET A 638 -5.22 -15.75 11.11
C MET A 638 -6.63 -15.45 11.65
N ASN A 639 -6.81 -14.28 12.28
CA ASN A 639 -8.11 -13.82 12.76
C ASN A 639 -8.71 -12.83 11.75
N GLN A 640 -9.69 -13.29 10.98
CA GLN A 640 -10.24 -12.54 9.86
C GLN A 640 -11.20 -11.40 10.27
N TYR A 641 -11.53 -11.29 11.56
CA TYR A 641 -12.42 -10.24 12.11
C TYR A 641 -11.67 -9.19 12.95
N LEU A 642 -10.36 -9.37 13.13
CA LEU A 642 -9.54 -8.49 13.96
C LEU A 642 -9.34 -7.13 13.29
N MET A 643 -9.68 -6.06 14.02
CA MET A 643 -9.44 -4.70 13.56
C MET A 643 -7.97 -4.33 13.77
N VAL A 644 -7.24 -4.13 12.66
CA VAL A 644 -5.86 -3.60 12.57
C VAL A 644 -4.91 -4.12 13.66
N ARG A 645 -4.86 -5.46 13.78
CA ARG A 645 -3.95 -6.19 14.70
C ARG A 645 -4.18 -5.88 16.19
N GLY A 646 -5.35 -5.40 16.56
CA GLY A 646 -5.66 -5.02 17.94
C GLY A 646 -5.00 -3.70 18.38
N ASN A 647 -4.47 -2.91 17.44
CA ASN A 647 -3.81 -1.62 17.73
C ASN A 647 -4.33 -0.50 16.82
N PRO A 648 -5.57 -0.03 17.07
CA PRO A 648 -6.23 0.97 16.24
C PRO A 648 -5.67 2.39 16.41
N VAL A 649 -4.77 2.59 17.38
CA VAL A 649 -4.09 3.87 17.60
C VAL A 649 -2.90 4.02 16.66
N ARG A 650 -2.23 2.92 16.29
CA ARG A 650 -1.05 2.93 15.42
C ARG A 650 -1.40 2.60 13.96
N PHE A 651 -2.28 1.64 13.75
CA PHE A 651 -2.56 1.10 12.42
C PHE A 651 -3.89 1.60 11.88
N VAL A 652 -3.96 1.79 10.56
CA VAL A 652 -5.19 2.15 9.83
C VAL A 652 -5.43 1.19 8.68
N ASP A 653 -6.66 0.74 8.50
CA ASP A 653 -7.05 0.03 7.29
C ASP A 653 -7.73 1.04 6.35
N ARG A 654 -7.32 1.10 5.08
CA ARG A 654 -7.89 2.05 4.12
C ARG A 654 -8.99 1.45 3.26
N GLN A 655 -8.92 0.14 3.01
CA GLN A 655 -9.83 -0.57 2.10
C GLN A 655 -10.61 -1.70 2.78
N GLY A 656 -10.39 -1.92 4.07
CA GLY A 656 -10.93 -3.06 4.80
C GLY A 656 -10.22 -4.35 4.40
N LEU A 657 -8.93 -4.33 4.07
CA LEU A 657 -8.16 -5.50 3.62
C LEU A 657 -6.88 -5.73 4.44
N THR A 658 -6.16 -4.65 4.78
CA THR A 658 -4.87 -4.76 5.48
C THR A 658 -4.62 -3.53 6.33
N GLY A 659 -4.11 -3.71 7.54
CA GLY A 659 -3.65 -2.63 8.40
C GLY A 659 -2.30 -2.04 7.96
N TRP A 660 -2.22 -0.71 7.90
CA TRP A 660 -1.03 0.06 7.54
C TRP A 660 -0.46 0.78 8.75
N ASP A 661 0.86 0.72 8.93
CA ASP A 661 1.54 1.42 10.02
C ASP A 661 1.63 2.92 9.73
N THR A 662 0.84 3.72 10.44
CA THR A 662 0.85 5.18 10.27
C THR A 662 2.15 5.83 10.77
N THR A 663 2.95 5.11 11.55
CA THR A 663 4.18 5.62 12.19
C THR A 663 5.44 5.39 11.37
N LYS A 664 5.40 4.50 10.36
CA LYS A 664 6.50 4.21 9.43
C LYS A 664 6.27 4.74 8.02
N ALA A 665 5.10 5.30 7.75
CA ALA A 665 4.79 5.90 6.47
C ALA A 665 5.41 7.30 6.39
N ALA A 666 6.53 7.41 5.68
CA ALA A 666 7.09 8.67 5.19
C ALA A 666 6.15 9.40 4.19
N GLY A 667 4.83 9.20 4.25
CA GLY A 667 3.92 9.83 3.29
C GLY A 667 2.48 9.40 3.46
N ALA A 668 1.84 9.68 4.60
CA ALA A 668 0.40 9.43 4.77
C ALA A 668 -0.47 10.12 3.69
N THR A 669 0.04 11.18 3.05
CA THR A 669 -0.59 11.86 1.91
C THR A 669 -0.25 11.22 0.56
N ALA A 670 1.04 11.03 0.24
CA ALA A 670 1.47 10.39 -1.02
C ALA A 670 0.99 8.93 -1.14
N THR A 671 0.99 8.18 -0.03
CA THR A 671 0.37 6.84 -0.02
C THR A 671 -1.14 6.89 -0.19
N ARG A 672 -1.86 7.96 0.20
CA ARG A 672 -3.33 7.99 0.04
C ARG A 672 -3.70 8.00 -1.45
N GLU A 673 -3.01 8.82 -2.23
CA GLU A 673 -3.22 8.96 -3.68
C GLU A 673 -2.57 7.83 -4.49
N PHE A 674 -1.35 7.41 -4.12
CA PHE A 674 -0.65 6.31 -4.77
C PHE A 674 -1.32 4.96 -4.51
N VAL A 675 -1.87 4.72 -3.32
CA VAL A 675 -2.61 3.48 -3.01
C VAL A 675 -3.94 3.46 -3.76
N SER A 676 -4.68 4.58 -3.87
CA SER A 676 -5.89 4.60 -4.70
C SER A 676 -5.60 4.35 -6.18
N ALA A 677 -4.51 4.91 -6.72
CA ALA A 677 -4.11 4.71 -8.11
C ALA A 677 -3.56 3.28 -8.35
N ALA A 678 -2.74 2.76 -7.44
CA ALA A 678 -2.21 1.40 -7.53
C ALA A 678 -3.29 0.34 -7.30
N PHE A 679 -4.26 0.58 -6.42
CA PHE A 679 -5.44 -0.28 -6.29
C PHE A 679 -6.38 -0.14 -7.48
N ALA A 680 -6.56 1.03 -8.08
CA ALA A 680 -7.33 1.16 -9.31
C ALA A 680 -6.67 0.39 -10.47
N ALA A 681 -5.35 0.50 -10.61
CA ALA A 681 -4.55 -0.24 -11.58
C ALA A 681 -4.51 -1.76 -11.31
N ALA A 682 -4.42 -2.16 -10.04
CA ALA A 682 -4.42 -3.57 -9.66
C ALA A 682 -5.82 -4.19 -9.63
N ALA A 683 -6.86 -3.40 -9.34
CA ALA A 683 -8.26 -3.77 -9.54
C ALA A 683 -8.50 -3.93 -11.05
N GLN A 684 -8.00 -3.04 -11.91
CA GLN A 684 -7.99 -3.25 -13.37
C GLN A 684 -7.23 -4.52 -13.78
N ALA A 685 -6.08 -4.84 -13.17
CA ALA A 685 -5.34 -6.06 -13.49
C ALA A 685 -6.06 -7.34 -12.99
N ALA A 686 -6.71 -7.30 -11.83
CA ALA A 686 -7.55 -8.37 -11.29
C ALA A 686 -8.85 -8.52 -12.11
N PHE A 687 -9.37 -7.42 -12.62
CA PHE A 687 -10.55 -7.30 -13.48
C PHE A 687 -10.33 -7.88 -14.87
N VAL A 688 -9.09 -7.89 -15.38
CA VAL A 688 -8.71 -8.59 -16.63
C VAL A 688 -8.54 -10.10 -16.40
N GLY A 689 -8.80 -10.64 -15.20
CA GLY A 689 -8.87 -12.08 -14.95
C GLY A 689 -7.53 -12.83 -15.09
N VAL A 690 -6.40 -12.10 -15.14
CA VAL A 690 -5.06 -12.69 -15.38
C VAL A 690 -4.55 -13.46 -14.15
N LEU A 691 -5.08 -13.21 -12.94
CA LEU A 691 -4.61 -13.84 -11.70
C LEU A 691 -5.75 -14.45 -10.86
N PRO A 692 -5.61 -15.70 -10.37
CA PRO A 692 -6.49 -16.29 -9.35
C PRO A 692 -6.57 -15.44 -8.07
N PRO A 693 -7.64 -15.50 -7.26
CA PRO A 693 -7.80 -14.71 -6.03
C PRO A 693 -6.65 -14.84 -5.00
N ALA A 694 -6.00 -16.00 -4.93
CA ALA A 694 -4.79 -16.18 -4.10
C ALA A 694 -3.57 -15.41 -4.66
N ASN A 695 -3.49 -15.24 -5.98
CA ASN A 695 -2.45 -14.46 -6.67
C ASN A 695 -2.84 -12.99 -6.82
N VAL A 696 -4.10 -12.60 -6.58
CA VAL A 696 -4.49 -11.22 -6.36
C VAL A 696 -3.88 -10.73 -5.04
N ALA A 697 -3.89 -11.54 -3.97
CA ALA A 697 -3.22 -11.20 -2.71
C ALA A 697 -1.68 -11.16 -2.84
N VAL A 698 -1.07 -12.06 -3.63
CA VAL A 698 0.39 -12.12 -3.85
C VAL A 698 0.87 -11.13 -4.92
N GLY A 699 0.05 -10.80 -5.92
CA GLY A 699 0.35 -9.82 -6.98
C GLY A 699 0.12 -8.38 -6.52
N ILE A 700 -0.96 -8.11 -5.78
CA ILE A 700 -1.19 -6.83 -5.09
C ILE A 700 -0.19 -6.68 -3.96
N GLY A 701 0.00 -7.72 -3.13
CA GLY A 701 0.99 -7.73 -2.07
C GLY A 701 2.43 -7.65 -2.57
N GLY A 702 2.74 -8.24 -3.72
CA GLY A 702 4.08 -8.25 -4.34
C GLY A 702 4.39 -7.03 -5.20
N ALA A 703 3.40 -6.40 -5.84
CA ALA A 703 3.56 -5.11 -6.52
C ALA A 703 3.59 -3.96 -5.52
N LEU A 704 2.74 -3.99 -4.47
CA LEU A 704 2.81 -3.05 -3.36
C LEU A 704 4.08 -3.28 -2.54
N ALA A 705 4.43 -4.51 -2.14
CA ALA A 705 5.69 -4.76 -1.46
C ALA A 705 6.89 -4.60 -2.38
N GLY A 706 6.80 -4.75 -3.70
CA GLY A 706 7.91 -4.52 -4.63
C GLY A 706 8.19 -3.04 -4.83
N ALA A 707 7.16 -2.22 -5.02
CA ALA A 707 7.27 -0.76 -5.13
C ALA A 707 7.62 -0.12 -3.76
N VAL A 708 7.03 -0.63 -2.68
CA VAL A 708 7.30 -0.17 -1.31
C VAL A 708 8.62 -0.72 -0.78
N THR A 709 9.03 -1.96 -1.04
CA THR A 709 10.34 -2.50 -0.61
C THR A 709 11.47 -2.06 -1.52
N GLY A 710 11.24 -1.83 -2.82
CA GLY A 710 12.21 -1.19 -3.71
C GLY A 710 12.45 0.27 -3.32
N GLY A 711 11.38 1.00 -3.01
CA GLY A 711 11.42 2.35 -2.46
C GLY A 711 12.01 2.40 -1.04
N ILE A 712 11.60 1.51 -0.12
CA ILE A 712 12.08 1.45 1.27
C ILE A 712 13.50 0.90 1.36
N SER A 713 13.94 -0.03 0.50
CA SER A 713 15.33 -0.53 0.52
C SER A 713 16.29 0.47 -0.12
N GLY A 714 15.86 1.19 -1.17
CA GLY A 714 16.57 2.35 -1.68
C GLY A 714 16.63 3.49 -0.66
N TYR A 715 15.54 3.71 0.09
CA TYR A 715 15.39 4.75 1.11
C TYR A 715 16.09 4.43 2.44
N ALA A 716 16.12 3.17 2.89
CA ALA A 716 16.86 2.74 4.08
C ALA A 716 18.37 2.75 3.81
N GLY A 717 18.79 2.43 2.58
CA GLY A 717 20.16 2.65 2.11
C GLY A 717 20.54 4.13 2.03
N ALA A 718 19.60 5.00 1.64
CA ALA A 718 19.81 6.46 1.56
C ALA A 718 19.84 7.14 2.94
N ASN A 719 18.92 6.79 3.85
CA ASN A 719 18.81 7.41 5.18
C ASN A 719 19.91 6.98 6.16
N TRP A 720 20.39 5.74 6.09
CA TRP A 720 21.56 5.36 6.90
C TRP A 720 22.82 6.14 6.47
N ALA A 721 22.97 6.36 5.15
CA ALA A 721 24.12 7.05 4.56
C ALA A 721 24.05 8.59 4.59
N GLN A 722 22.87 9.20 4.85
CA GLN A 722 22.71 10.66 4.95
C GLN A 722 23.00 11.24 6.33
N SER A 723 23.12 10.41 7.37
CA SER A 723 23.39 10.89 8.73
C SER A 723 24.80 11.46 8.95
N SER A 724 25.62 11.59 7.90
CA SER A 724 27.04 11.96 8.03
C SER A 724 27.60 12.98 7.01
N MET A 725 26.79 13.64 6.18
CA MET A 725 27.33 14.58 5.15
C MET A 725 26.68 15.97 5.18
N HIS A 726 27.51 17.00 5.40
CA HIS A 726 27.18 18.40 5.15
C HIS A 726 27.52 18.76 3.69
N ILE A 727 26.52 19.09 2.88
CA ILE A 727 26.69 19.46 1.46
C ILE A 727 27.08 20.93 1.38
N SER A 728 28.29 21.24 0.91
CA SER A 728 28.73 22.63 0.74
C SER A 728 29.58 22.88 -0.50
N SER A 729 29.89 21.87 -1.34
CA SER A 729 30.64 22.11 -2.59
C SER A 729 30.19 21.27 -3.80
N PRO A 730 30.50 21.72 -5.04
CA PRO A 730 30.23 20.99 -6.29
C PRO A 730 30.91 19.61 -6.40
N ALA A 731 31.93 19.32 -5.58
CA ALA A 731 32.60 18.01 -5.56
C ALA A 731 31.76 16.92 -4.89
N ASP A 732 30.75 17.30 -4.09
CA ASP A 732 29.85 16.39 -3.37
C ASP A 732 28.72 15.82 -4.25
N TRP A 733 28.63 16.25 -5.51
CA TRP A 733 27.58 15.86 -6.46
C TRP A 733 27.81 14.50 -7.14
N GLY A 734 29.07 14.06 -7.28
CA GLY A 734 29.39 12.75 -7.88
C GLY A 734 28.82 11.56 -7.10
N PRO A 735 28.97 11.51 -5.76
CA PRO A 735 28.35 10.49 -4.91
C PRO A 735 26.82 10.56 -4.88
N LEU A 736 26.21 11.75 -5.03
CA LEU A 736 24.76 11.91 -5.12
C LEU A 736 24.21 11.32 -6.44
N ALA A 737 24.90 11.52 -7.56
CA ALA A 737 24.53 10.97 -8.87
C ALA A 737 24.69 9.44 -8.98
N ALA A 738 25.67 8.85 -8.29
CA ALA A 738 25.80 7.40 -8.16
C ALA A 738 24.67 6.77 -7.30
N LYS A 739 24.20 7.50 -6.29
CA LYS A 739 23.13 7.09 -5.36
C LYS A 739 21.72 7.24 -5.98
N ILE A 740 21.46 8.40 -6.60
CA ILE A 740 20.93 8.56 -7.97
C ILE A 740 20.49 7.29 -8.70
N GLY A 741 21.48 6.73 -9.41
CA GLY A 741 21.36 5.52 -10.20
C GLY A 741 20.88 4.30 -9.41
N GLY A 742 21.24 4.16 -8.13
CA GLY A 742 20.75 3.08 -7.27
C GLY A 742 19.23 3.12 -7.03
N ALA A 743 18.66 4.31 -6.82
CA ALA A 743 17.22 4.51 -6.66
C ALA A 743 16.45 4.28 -7.97
N VAL A 744 17.02 4.72 -9.10
CA VAL A 744 16.46 4.50 -10.44
C VAL A 744 16.49 3.02 -10.83
N ILE A 745 17.54 2.28 -10.46
CA ILE A 745 17.66 0.84 -10.69
C ILE A 745 16.69 0.05 -9.80
N GLY A 746 16.45 0.49 -8.55
CA GLY A 746 15.41 -0.07 -7.68
C GLY A 746 13.99 0.13 -8.23
N ALA A 747 13.71 1.30 -8.81
CA ALA A 747 12.44 1.57 -9.50
C ALA A 747 12.32 0.74 -10.80
N ALA A 748 13.41 0.60 -11.57
CA ALA A 748 13.44 -0.22 -12.77
C ALA A 748 13.25 -1.72 -12.48
N LEU A 749 13.76 -2.24 -11.36
CA LEU A 749 13.54 -3.63 -10.94
C LEU A 749 12.10 -3.87 -10.47
N GLY A 750 11.42 -2.85 -9.93
CA GLY A 750 9.98 -2.88 -9.63
C GLY A 750 9.09 -2.79 -10.88
N ALA A 751 9.55 -2.11 -11.93
CA ALA A 751 8.86 -1.96 -13.22
C ALA A 751 9.25 -3.02 -14.27
N ALA A 752 10.25 -3.85 -13.99
CA ALA A 752 10.75 -4.88 -14.91
C ALA A 752 9.72 -5.94 -15.34
N PRO A 753 8.74 -6.37 -14.51
CA PRO A 753 7.71 -7.32 -14.94
C PRO A 753 6.87 -6.79 -16.11
N SER A 754 6.59 -5.49 -16.14
CA SER A 754 5.87 -4.80 -17.22
C SER A 754 6.67 -4.67 -18.52
N LEU A 755 8.00 -4.55 -18.43
CA LEU A 755 8.89 -4.43 -19.60
C LEU A 755 9.24 -5.79 -20.23
N LEU A 756 9.36 -6.85 -19.43
CA LEU A 756 9.64 -8.21 -19.93
C LEU A 756 8.40 -8.93 -20.48
N GLY A 757 7.20 -8.56 -20.03
CA GLY A 757 5.94 -9.00 -20.66
C GLY A 757 5.78 -8.52 -22.12
N MET A 758 6.55 -7.50 -22.53
CA MET A 758 6.57 -7.01 -23.92
C MET A 758 7.58 -7.72 -24.83
N LEU A 759 8.51 -8.51 -24.29
CA LEU A 759 9.53 -9.23 -25.06
C LEU A 759 9.27 -10.72 -24.92
N ASP A 760 8.61 -11.34 -25.90
CA ASP A 760 8.33 -12.77 -25.88
C ASP A 760 9.62 -13.59 -26.09
N PRO A 761 10.23 -14.20 -25.05
CA PRO A 761 11.44 -15.00 -25.22
C PRO A 761 11.08 -16.45 -25.57
N ARG A 762 9.78 -16.78 -25.72
CA ARG A 762 9.28 -18.14 -25.93
C ARG A 762 9.62 -18.57 -27.36
N GLY A 763 10.80 -19.16 -27.50
CA GLY A 763 11.23 -19.79 -28.75
C GLY A 763 12.74 -19.73 -29.02
N ASN A 764 13.51 -18.94 -28.27
CA ASN A 764 14.95 -18.78 -28.52
C ASN A 764 15.80 -19.02 -27.25
N PRO A 765 16.20 -20.28 -26.98
CA PRO A 765 16.98 -20.63 -25.79
C PRO A 765 18.38 -19.97 -25.76
N ALA A 766 18.93 -19.56 -26.92
CA ALA A 766 20.19 -18.83 -26.98
C ALA A 766 20.02 -17.37 -26.51
N ALA A 767 18.91 -16.71 -26.87
CA ALA A 767 18.57 -15.39 -26.36
C ALA A 767 18.27 -15.42 -24.86
N ALA A 768 17.52 -16.42 -24.39
CA ALA A 768 17.25 -16.65 -22.96
C ALA A 768 18.55 -16.88 -22.15
N GLY A 769 19.49 -17.69 -22.67
CA GLY A 769 20.79 -17.92 -22.03
C GLY A 769 21.66 -16.66 -21.97
N GLN A 770 21.66 -15.84 -23.02
CA GLN A 770 22.39 -14.57 -23.05
C GLN A 770 21.82 -13.55 -22.06
N ILE A 771 20.49 -13.43 -21.98
CA ILE A 771 19.78 -12.59 -21.00
C ILE A 771 20.11 -13.04 -19.57
N GLY A 772 19.98 -14.35 -19.27
CA GLY A 772 20.32 -14.90 -17.96
C GLY A 772 21.78 -14.68 -17.55
N SER A 773 22.71 -14.79 -18.50
CA SER A 773 24.15 -14.56 -18.25
C SER A 773 24.49 -13.09 -17.97
N ALA A 774 23.80 -12.15 -18.64
CA ALA A 774 23.99 -10.72 -18.43
C ALA A 774 23.50 -10.30 -17.02
N PHE A 775 22.34 -10.82 -16.60
CA PHE A 775 21.80 -10.59 -15.26
C PHE A 775 22.64 -11.25 -14.15
N GLY A 776 23.12 -12.48 -14.36
CA GLY A 776 24.00 -13.17 -13.40
C GLY A 776 25.34 -12.45 -13.21
N THR A 777 25.88 -11.83 -14.27
CA THR A 777 27.13 -11.06 -14.20
C THR A 777 26.93 -9.72 -13.49
N LEU A 778 25.82 -9.02 -13.75
CA LEU A 778 25.43 -7.79 -13.08
C LEU A 778 25.24 -7.99 -11.57
N PHE A 779 24.52 -9.04 -11.18
CA PHE A 779 24.21 -9.32 -9.77
C PHE A 779 25.46 -9.70 -8.96
N ARG A 780 26.39 -10.43 -9.60
CA ARG A 780 27.69 -10.79 -9.02
C ARG A 780 28.56 -9.56 -8.77
N GLU A 781 28.59 -8.62 -9.72
CA GLU A 781 29.39 -7.40 -9.63
C GLU A 781 28.84 -6.43 -8.57
N ILE A 782 27.52 -6.24 -8.51
CA ILE A 782 26.86 -5.40 -7.49
C ILE A 782 27.08 -5.97 -6.08
N SER A 783 26.97 -7.29 -5.92
CA SER A 783 27.19 -7.96 -4.63
C SER A 783 28.64 -7.86 -4.16
N ALA A 784 29.60 -7.97 -5.09
CA ALA A 784 31.02 -7.82 -4.79
C ALA A 784 31.37 -6.39 -4.35
N GLN A 785 30.78 -5.37 -4.99
CA GLN A 785 31.05 -3.96 -4.68
C GLN A 785 30.33 -3.49 -3.39
N TYR A 786 29.12 -3.99 -3.13
CA TYR A 786 28.40 -3.73 -1.88
C TYR A 786 29.15 -4.27 -0.65
N LEU A 787 29.78 -5.45 -0.78
CA LEU A 787 30.52 -6.09 0.30
C LEU A 787 31.97 -5.58 0.43
N ALA A 788 32.59 -5.09 -0.64
CA ALA A 788 33.90 -4.44 -0.57
C ALA A 788 33.87 -3.16 0.28
N ASN A 789 32.75 -2.43 0.26
CA ASN A 789 32.55 -1.22 1.06
C ASN A 789 32.06 -1.48 2.51
N ALA A 790 31.60 -2.70 2.80
CA ALA A 790 31.14 -3.13 4.13
C ALA A 790 32.14 -4.06 4.85
N GLY A 791 33.27 -4.37 4.23
CA GLY A 791 34.29 -5.28 4.75
C GLY A 791 35.31 -4.63 5.71
N PRO A 792 36.04 -5.44 6.50
CA PRO A 792 37.02 -4.98 7.49
C PRO A 792 38.25 -4.23 6.94
N SER A 793 38.33 -4.06 5.62
CA SER A 793 39.33 -3.21 4.94
C SER A 793 38.92 -1.74 4.81
N ASN A 794 37.76 -1.34 5.36
CA ASN A 794 37.36 0.06 5.47
C ASN A 794 37.87 0.66 6.80
N PRO A 795 38.90 1.55 6.78
CA PRO A 795 39.50 2.10 7.99
C PRO A 795 38.56 3.06 8.76
N ALA A 796 37.42 3.46 8.20
CA ALA A 796 36.43 4.33 8.86
C ALA A 796 35.41 3.58 9.73
N VAL A 797 35.36 2.24 9.68
CA VAL A 797 34.37 1.44 10.40
C VAL A 797 35.05 0.65 11.52
N GLY A 798 34.93 1.14 12.76
CA GLY A 798 35.34 0.39 13.95
C GLY A 798 34.63 -0.96 14.06
N ARG A 799 35.32 -1.94 14.67
CA ARG A 799 34.90 -3.35 14.84
C ARG A 799 33.38 -3.55 14.91
N VAL A 800 32.84 -4.30 13.95
CA VAL A 800 31.42 -4.64 13.84
C VAL A 800 31.08 -5.91 14.64
N ASP A 801 29.94 -5.89 15.32
CA ASP A 801 29.35 -6.99 16.11
C ASP A 801 28.83 -8.13 15.18
N PRO A 802 29.00 -9.42 15.54
CA PRO A 802 28.43 -10.57 14.83
C PRO A 802 26.94 -10.45 14.44
N LEU A 803 26.13 -9.65 15.16
CA LEU A 803 24.73 -9.36 14.82
C LEU A 803 24.55 -8.68 13.45
N THR A 804 25.47 -7.81 13.05
CA THR A 804 25.41 -7.09 11.76
C THR A 804 25.86 -7.98 10.60
N GLY A 805 26.82 -8.88 10.85
CA GLY A 805 27.21 -9.93 9.89
C GLY A 805 26.09 -10.92 9.62
N ALA A 806 25.32 -11.29 10.66
CA ALA A 806 24.15 -12.15 10.53
C ALA A 806 22.99 -11.46 9.76
N ALA A 807 22.74 -10.18 10.02
CA ALA A 807 21.72 -9.40 9.28
C ALA A 807 22.02 -9.30 7.78
N SER A 808 23.31 -9.24 7.41
CA SER A 808 23.77 -9.22 6.02
C SER A 808 23.51 -10.56 5.30
N VAL A 809 23.73 -11.68 6.01
CA VAL A 809 23.46 -13.04 5.51
C VAL A 809 21.95 -13.29 5.37
N VAL A 810 21.15 -12.78 6.30
CA VAL A 810 19.68 -12.85 6.24
C VAL A 810 19.12 -11.99 5.11
N GLY A 811 19.67 -10.79 4.89
CA GLY A 811 19.29 -9.92 3.76
C GLY A 811 19.60 -10.56 2.40
N ALA A 812 20.77 -11.18 2.25
CA ALA A 812 21.14 -11.92 1.04
C ALA A 812 20.28 -13.18 0.83
N GLY A 813 19.94 -13.89 1.91
CA GLY A 813 19.05 -15.07 1.86
C GLY A 813 17.61 -14.74 1.50
N LEU A 814 17.08 -13.61 1.99
CA LEU A 814 15.74 -13.12 1.64
C LEU A 814 15.66 -12.64 0.19
N ALA A 815 16.70 -11.99 -0.32
CA ALA A 815 16.80 -11.61 -1.72
C ALA A 815 16.89 -12.84 -2.65
N ALA A 816 17.64 -13.87 -2.25
CA ALA A 816 17.75 -15.15 -2.97
C ALA A 816 16.43 -15.94 -2.98
N GLY A 817 15.71 -15.97 -1.85
CA GLY A 817 14.40 -16.60 -1.74
C GLY A 817 13.34 -15.89 -2.59
N ALA A 818 13.34 -14.56 -2.60
CA ALA A 818 12.43 -13.75 -3.41
C ALA A 818 12.71 -13.88 -4.92
N THR A 819 13.98 -13.99 -5.33
CA THR A 819 14.34 -14.20 -6.76
C THR A 819 14.10 -15.63 -7.24
N GLY A 820 14.31 -16.65 -6.39
CA GLY A 820 13.95 -18.04 -6.71
C GLY A 820 12.44 -18.23 -6.85
N PHE A 821 11.66 -17.65 -5.92
CA PHE A 821 10.20 -17.67 -5.94
C PHE A 821 9.64 -16.87 -7.12
N GLY A 822 10.16 -15.65 -7.36
CA GLY A 822 9.80 -14.82 -8.51
C GLY A 822 10.14 -15.48 -9.85
N GLY A 823 11.29 -16.15 -9.97
CA GLY A 823 11.68 -16.87 -11.19
C GLY A 823 10.75 -18.02 -11.55
N SER A 824 10.27 -18.77 -10.56
CA SER A 824 9.30 -19.85 -10.78
C SER A 824 7.92 -19.36 -11.21
N VAL A 825 7.53 -18.17 -10.75
CA VAL A 825 6.25 -17.53 -11.09
C VAL A 825 6.31 -16.82 -12.46
N LEU A 826 7.49 -16.36 -12.88
CA LEU A 826 7.68 -15.57 -14.11
C LEU A 826 7.96 -16.41 -15.37
N PHE A 827 8.73 -17.51 -15.27
CA PHE A 827 9.23 -18.22 -16.46
C PHE A 827 8.61 -19.61 -16.69
N GLY A 828 7.78 -20.10 -15.76
CA GLY A 828 7.21 -21.44 -15.82
C GLY A 828 8.24 -22.56 -15.65
N ASN A 829 7.79 -23.82 -15.65
CA ASN A 829 8.61 -25.02 -15.41
C ASN A 829 8.92 -25.83 -16.68
N ASP A 830 8.89 -25.20 -17.86
CA ASP A 830 9.34 -25.82 -19.10
C ASP A 830 10.88 -25.85 -19.17
N ALA A 831 11.46 -26.53 -20.15
CA ALA A 831 12.93 -26.70 -20.23
C ALA A 831 13.68 -25.34 -20.28
N THR A 832 13.09 -24.32 -20.90
CA THR A 832 13.67 -22.97 -21.02
C THR A 832 13.56 -22.20 -19.70
N GLY A 833 12.40 -22.26 -19.03
CA GLY A 833 12.18 -21.70 -17.70
C GLY A 833 13.06 -22.36 -16.64
N ASN A 834 13.26 -23.68 -16.71
CA ASN A 834 14.15 -24.42 -15.80
C ASN A 834 15.62 -24.03 -15.98
N VAL A 835 16.08 -23.77 -17.22
CA VAL A 835 17.44 -23.26 -17.47
C VAL A 835 17.61 -21.87 -16.86
N LEU A 836 16.65 -20.96 -17.04
CA LEU A 836 16.67 -19.61 -16.44
C LEU A 836 16.61 -19.65 -14.91
N GLN A 837 15.75 -20.51 -14.35
CA GLN A 837 15.66 -20.76 -12.91
C GLN A 837 16.97 -21.32 -12.34
N SER A 838 17.61 -22.26 -13.03
CA SER A 838 18.88 -22.87 -12.59
C SER A 838 20.03 -21.85 -12.57
N VAL A 839 20.08 -20.95 -13.55
CA VAL A 839 21.13 -19.92 -13.64
C VAL A 839 20.95 -18.84 -12.57
N LEU A 840 19.72 -18.44 -12.27
CA LEU A 840 19.39 -17.47 -11.21
C LEU A 840 19.63 -18.05 -9.82
N SER A 841 19.25 -19.31 -9.58
CA SER A 841 19.46 -20.01 -8.32
C SER A 841 20.95 -20.30 -8.05
N VAL A 842 21.71 -20.76 -9.05
CA VAL A 842 23.18 -20.96 -8.91
C VAL A 842 23.90 -19.63 -8.63
N SER A 843 23.47 -18.53 -9.24
CA SER A 843 24.05 -17.20 -9.00
C SER A 843 23.76 -16.68 -7.59
N ALA A 844 22.54 -16.91 -7.08
CA ALA A 844 22.13 -16.55 -5.72
C ALA A 844 22.85 -17.40 -4.65
N VAL A 845 23.02 -18.70 -4.89
CA VAL A 845 23.78 -19.61 -4.02
C VAL A 845 25.26 -19.24 -3.98
N THR A 846 25.85 -18.84 -5.12
CA THR A 846 27.24 -18.38 -5.20
C THR A 846 27.46 -17.06 -4.43
N ALA A 847 26.48 -16.14 -4.46
CA ALA A 847 26.53 -14.90 -3.70
C ALA A 847 26.37 -15.14 -2.19
N ALA A 848 25.46 -16.02 -1.78
CA ALA A 848 25.27 -16.40 -0.38
C ALA A 848 26.49 -17.13 0.21
N SER A 849 27.14 -17.99 -0.58
CA SER A 849 28.37 -18.69 -0.16
C SER A 849 29.58 -17.76 -0.11
N ALA A 850 29.69 -16.77 -0.99
CA ALA A 850 30.69 -15.70 -0.87
C ALA A 850 30.48 -14.81 0.37
N ALA A 851 29.22 -14.49 0.70
CA ALA A 851 28.85 -13.76 1.92
C ALA A 851 29.17 -14.57 3.19
N ALA A 852 28.87 -15.86 3.20
CA ALA A 852 29.21 -16.77 4.30
C ALA A 852 30.73 -16.92 4.47
N ALA A 853 31.50 -17.05 3.38
CA ALA A 853 32.96 -17.11 3.43
C ALA A 853 33.61 -15.79 3.90
N SER A 854 32.97 -14.64 3.64
CA SER A 854 33.41 -13.34 4.15
C SER A 854 33.11 -13.16 5.65
N ALA A 855 31.92 -13.58 6.09
CA ALA A 855 31.52 -13.58 7.50
C ALA A 855 32.40 -14.52 8.36
N VAL A 856 32.75 -15.71 7.83
CA VAL A 856 33.66 -16.66 8.50
C VAL A 856 35.09 -16.09 8.60
N ARG A 857 35.55 -15.31 7.61
CA ARG A 857 36.84 -14.59 7.69
C ARG A 857 36.83 -13.47 8.72
N GLY A 858 35.72 -12.72 8.82
CA GLY A 858 35.51 -11.71 9.86
C GLY A 858 35.44 -12.30 11.28
N ALA A 859 34.78 -13.46 11.44
CA ALA A 859 34.66 -14.16 12.72
C ALA A 859 35.96 -14.85 13.18
N ARG A 860 36.85 -15.24 12.25
CA ARG A 860 38.14 -15.87 12.56
C ARG A 860 39.24 -14.89 12.96
N GLY A 861 38.96 -13.57 12.97
CA GLY A 861 39.88 -12.56 13.47
C GLY A 861 41.28 -12.66 12.87
N THR A 862 41.41 -12.59 11.54
CA THR A 862 42.73 -12.45 10.91
C THR A 862 43.36 -11.11 11.32
N PRO A 863 44.52 -11.12 12.01
CA PRO A 863 45.12 -9.91 12.55
C PRO A 863 45.96 -9.20 11.49
N ALA A 864 45.67 -7.92 11.25
CA ALA A 864 46.62 -7.01 10.63
C ALA A 864 46.31 -5.57 11.07
N ARG A 865 46.63 -5.27 12.32
CA ARG A 865 47.12 -3.93 12.68
C ARG A 865 48.61 -4.09 12.90
N PRO A 866 49.50 -3.53 12.07
CA PRO A 866 50.80 -3.12 12.54
C PRO A 866 50.65 -1.80 13.32
N SER A 867 51.55 -1.59 14.25
CA SER A 867 51.69 -0.41 15.11
C SER A 867 51.87 0.89 14.32
N SER A 868 51.69 2.01 15.02
CA SER A 868 51.65 3.40 14.55
C SER A 868 52.85 3.94 13.76
N ASP A 869 53.85 3.11 13.43
CA ASP A 869 55.14 3.55 12.85
C ASP A 869 55.55 2.81 11.56
N SER A 870 54.62 2.25 10.77
CA SER A 870 54.94 1.68 9.46
C SER A 870 54.19 2.38 8.32
N GLU A 871 54.93 2.97 7.38
CA GLU A 871 54.39 3.53 6.14
C GLU A 871 53.68 2.46 5.29
N PRO A 872 52.56 2.78 4.62
CA PRO A 872 51.84 1.83 3.79
C PRO A 872 52.56 1.60 2.46
N SER A 873 53.16 0.42 2.26
CA SER A 873 53.66 -0.01 0.95
C SER A 873 52.58 -0.75 0.15
N PHE A 874 52.21 -0.23 -1.02
CA PHE A 874 51.30 -0.85 -1.98
C PHE A 874 52.05 -1.92 -2.80
N ASN A 875 51.65 -3.20 -2.71
CA ASN A 875 52.22 -4.26 -3.53
C ASN A 875 51.44 -4.40 -4.85
N GLN A 876 52.04 -3.92 -5.93
CA GLN A 876 51.45 -3.85 -7.26
C GLN A 876 51.24 -5.23 -7.92
N GLU A 877 51.94 -6.28 -7.49
CA GLU A 877 51.79 -7.64 -8.04
C GLU A 877 50.44 -8.30 -7.67
N ASN A 878 49.75 -7.80 -6.65
CA ASN A 878 48.48 -8.37 -6.17
C ASN A 878 47.24 -7.54 -6.55
N ALA A 879 47.40 -6.45 -7.29
CA ALA A 879 46.28 -5.58 -7.70
C ALA A 879 45.69 -6.03 -9.05
N VAL A 880 44.69 -6.92 -9.00
CA VAL A 880 43.97 -7.36 -10.21
C VAL A 880 42.84 -6.37 -10.55
N VAL A 881 42.96 -5.67 -11.67
CA VAL A 881 41.88 -4.84 -12.24
C VAL A 881 40.93 -5.73 -13.07
N GLY A 882 39.64 -5.70 -12.75
CA GLY A 882 38.64 -6.66 -13.23
C GLY A 882 38.37 -6.66 -14.74
N TYR A 883 38.60 -7.81 -15.37
CA TYR A 883 38.23 -8.20 -16.74
C TYR A 883 36.70 -8.26 -17.01
N SER A 884 35.83 -8.07 -15.99
CA SER A 884 34.38 -8.35 -16.05
C SER A 884 33.51 -7.28 -16.72
N SER A 885 33.85 -5.99 -16.57
CA SER A 885 33.01 -4.87 -17.06
C SER A 885 32.86 -4.84 -18.59
N ARG A 886 33.86 -5.32 -19.33
CA ARG A 886 33.85 -5.34 -20.80
C ARG A 886 32.82 -6.33 -21.35
N HIS A 887 32.66 -7.50 -20.73
CA HIS A 887 31.72 -8.53 -21.18
C HIS A 887 30.26 -8.14 -20.93
N PHE A 888 29.97 -7.51 -19.78
CA PHE A 888 28.63 -7.02 -19.45
C PHE A 888 28.08 -6.04 -20.49
N PHE A 889 28.83 -4.98 -20.82
CA PHE A 889 28.35 -3.96 -21.77
C PHE A 889 28.35 -4.45 -23.23
N LEU A 890 29.20 -5.44 -23.57
CA LEU A 890 29.12 -6.13 -24.86
C LEU A 890 27.82 -6.95 -24.98
N SER A 891 27.45 -7.70 -23.94
CA SER A 891 26.17 -8.43 -23.90
C SER A 891 24.98 -7.48 -23.89
N LEU A 892 25.07 -6.35 -23.20
CA LEU A 892 24.03 -5.32 -23.19
C LEU A 892 23.83 -4.69 -24.58
N GLY A 893 24.92 -4.43 -25.31
CA GLY A 893 24.87 -3.96 -26.69
C GLY A 893 24.26 -4.98 -27.65
N GLN A 894 24.46 -6.27 -27.41
CA GLN A 894 23.84 -7.35 -28.20
C GLN A 894 22.34 -7.47 -27.92
N ILE A 895 21.91 -7.37 -26.66
CA ILE A 895 20.50 -7.38 -26.26
C ILE A 895 19.77 -6.15 -26.80
N ALA A 896 20.37 -4.97 -26.72
CA ALA A 896 19.80 -3.75 -27.26
C ALA A 896 19.64 -3.81 -28.80
N ASN A 897 20.61 -4.38 -29.51
CA ASN A 897 20.49 -4.65 -30.94
C ASN A 897 19.37 -5.65 -31.27
N LEU A 898 19.20 -6.67 -30.44
CA LEU A 898 18.13 -7.65 -30.63
C LEU A 898 16.75 -7.00 -30.43
N ALA A 899 16.59 -6.16 -29.40
CA ALA A 899 15.36 -5.41 -29.16
C ALA A 899 15.03 -4.44 -30.31
N VAL A 900 16.04 -3.73 -30.82
CA VAL A 900 15.88 -2.82 -31.96
C VAL A 900 15.51 -3.57 -33.24
N SER A 901 16.00 -4.80 -33.42
CA SER A 901 15.63 -5.65 -34.57
C SER A 901 14.19 -6.13 -34.57
N GLN A 902 13.50 -6.08 -33.42
CA GLN A 902 12.09 -6.48 -33.28
C GLN A 902 11.12 -5.31 -33.47
N ILE A 903 11.61 -4.10 -33.78
CA ILE A 903 10.75 -2.93 -34.03
C ILE A 903 10.02 -3.12 -35.38
N PRO A 904 8.68 -2.99 -35.43
CA PRO A 904 7.92 -3.10 -36.67
C PRO A 904 8.45 -2.12 -37.75
N GLY A 905 8.77 -2.65 -38.92
CA GLY A 905 9.37 -1.88 -40.03
C GLY A 905 10.90 -1.83 -40.04
N TYR A 906 11.59 -2.35 -39.01
CA TYR A 906 13.05 -2.43 -38.99
C TYR A 906 13.59 -3.32 -40.12
N ASP A 907 12.92 -4.45 -40.41
CA ASP A 907 13.29 -5.34 -41.51
C ASP A 907 13.09 -4.74 -42.90
N ALA A 908 12.27 -3.69 -43.01
CA ALA A 908 12.05 -2.94 -44.24
C ALA A 908 13.14 -1.88 -44.49
N LEU A 909 14.00 -1.61 -43.50
CA LEU A 909 15.15 -0.70 -43.67
C LEU A 909 16.24 -1.38 -44.51
N ASP A 910 16.93 -0.57 -45.32
CA ASP A 910 18.07 -1.08 -46.08
C ASP A 910 19.21 -1.52 -45.15
N VAL A 911 20.08 -2.39 -45.66
CA VAL A 911 21.16 -3.01 -44.88
C VAL A 911 22.13 -1.98 -44.31
N HIS A 912 22.38 -0.87 -45.01
CA HIS A 912 23.28 0.18 -44.51
C HIS A 912 22.64 0.95 -43.35
N THR A 913 21.34 1.26 -43.42
CA THR A 913 20.59 1.90 -42.33
C THR A 913 20.48 1.00 -41.10
N ARG A 914 20.17 -0.30 -41.26
CA ARG A 914 20.19 -1.27 -40.14
C ARG A 914 21.55 -1.39 -39.48
N THR A 915 22.62 -1.41 -40.27
CA THR A 915 24.00 -1.47 -39.77
C THR A 915 24.38 -0.18 -39.03
N ALA A 916 23.93 0.99 -39.51
CA ALA A 916 24.16 2.28 -38.85
C ALA A 916 23.42 2.37 -37.50
N VAL A 917 22.16 1.95 -37.46
CA VAL A 917 21.37 1.89 -36.21
C VAL A 917 22.02 0.93 -35.22
N SER A 918 22.45 -0.25 -35.67
CA SER A 918 23.13 -1.22 -34.80
C SER A 918 24.46 -0.70 -34.25
N ARG A 919 25.25 0.01 -35.06
CA ARG A 919 26.48 0.67 -34.60
C ARG A 919 26.21 1.81 -33.61
N ALA A 920 25.17 2.60 -33.84
CA ALA A 920 24.77 3.69 -32.94
C ALA A 920 24.34 3.16 -31.57
N VAL A 921 23.58 2.07 -31.52
CA VAL A 921 23.16 1.40 -30.28
C VAL A 921 24.38 0.87 -29.51
N VAL A 922 25.32 0.23 -30.20
CA VAL A 922 26.56 -0.28 -29.57
C VAL A 922 27.47 0.85 -29.10
N SER A 923 27.53 1.96 -29.84
CA SER A 923 28.28 3.15 -29.45
C SER A 923 27.68 3.81 -28.21
N ALA A 924 26.36 3.99 -28.16
CA ALA A 924 25.66 4.56 -27.01
C ALA A 924 25.86 3.71 -25.74
N VAL A 925 25.82 2.38 -25.86
CA VAL A 925 26.14 1.47 -24.75
C VAL A 925 27.62 1.52 -24.37
N GLY A 926 28.51 1.74 -25.33
CA GLY A 926 29.93 1.99 -25.11
C GLY A 926 30.21 3.30 -24.36
N ASP A 927 29.44 4.36 -24.63
CA ASP A 927 29.53 5.66 -23.95
C ASP A 927 28.98 5.57 -22.52
N ILE A 928 27.93 4.77 -22.30
CA ILE A 928 27.43 4.43 -20.96
C ILE A 928 28.50 3.64 -20.18
N ARG A 929 29.21 2.70 -20.82
CA ARG A 929 30.34 1.99 -20.21
C ARG A 929 31.47 2.94 -19.83
N SER A 930 31.85 3.84 -20.73
CA SER A 930 32.87 4.87 -20.50
C SER A 930 32.52 5.71 -19.27
N THR A 931 31.27 6.17 -19.22
CA THR A 931 30.70 6.95 -18.11
C THR A 931 30.72 6.12 -16.82
N PHE A 932 30.31 4.85 -16.87
CA PHE A 932 30.32 3.93 -15.73
C PHE A 932 31.72 3.64 -15.18
N VAL A 933 32.71 3.37 -16.04
CA VAL A 933 34.10 3.12 -15.63
C VAL A 933 34.77 4.38 -15.05
N THR A 934 34.39 5.55 -15.56
CA THR A 934 34.88 6.85 -15.06
C THR A 934 34.25 7.20 -13.70
N ILE A 935 32.98 6.85 -13.50
CA ILE A 935 32.22 7.10 -12.26
C ILE A 935 32.49 6.06 -11.16
N ALA A 936 32.94 4.85 -11.49
CA ALA A 936 33.25 3.77 -10.53
C ALA A 936 34.66 3.84 -9.89
N LYS A 937 35.46 4.85 -10.24
CA LYS A 937 36.79 5.12 -9.67
C LYS A 937 36.86 6.16 -8.49
N PRO A 938 35.83 6.47 -7.67
CA PRO A 938 36.00 7.42 -6.57
C PRO A 938 36.36 6.63 -5.30
N GLY A 939 37.65 6.36 -5.16
CA GLY A 939 38.22 5.72 -3.98
C GLY A 939 39.74 5.87 -3.83
N LEU A 940 40.43 6.41 -4.84
CA LEU A 940 41.89 6.64 -4.76
C LEU A 940 42.31 8.11 -4.92
N SER A 941 41.42 9.04 -5.34
CA SER A 941 41.82 10.45 -5.55
C SER A 941 41.28 11.43 -4.49
N ALA A 942 40.38 11.00 -3.62
CA ALA A 942 39.80 11.89 -2.59
C ALA A 942 40.61 11.93 -1.28
N GLU A 943 41.50 10.95 -1.03
CA GLU A 943 42.46 10.97 0.09
C GLU A 943 43.89 11.39 -0.33
N LEU A 944 44.16 11.63 -1.62
CA LEU A 944 45.48 12.06 -2.14
C LEU A 944 45.52 13.54 -2.57
N GLY A 945 44.65 14.37 -1.99
CA GLY A 945 44.48 15.78 -2.35
C GLY A 945 45.50 16.78 -1.80
N THR A 946 46.74 16.41 -1.44
CA THR A 946 47.77 17.39 -1.01
C THR A 946 49.21 17.11 -1.48
N THR A 947 49.43 16.39 -2.58
CA THR A 947 50.78 16.24 -3.17
C THR A 947 50.72 16.18 -4.69
N PHE A 948 50.79 17.33 -5.38
CA PHE A 948 50.90 17.40 -6.83
C PHE A 948 52.21 18.07 -7.26
N TRP A 949 52.88 17.49 -8.26
CA TRP A 949 53.98 18.09 -9.00
C TRP A 949 53.52 18.31 -10.44
N ASP A 950 53.46 19.57 -10.87
CA ASP A 950 53.18 19.93 -12.26
C ASP A 950 54.47 19.79 -13.08
N LEU A 951 54.55 18.76 -13.93
CA LEU A 951 55.74 18.43 -14.74
C LEU A 951 55.94 19.37 -15.94
N GLU A 952 54.87 20.00 -16.44
CA GLU A 952 54.97 20.96 -17.55
C GLU A 952 55.41 22.33 -17.06
N LYS A 953 55.05 22.69 -15.82
CA LYS A 953 55.43 23.97 -15.18
C LYS A 953 56.59 23.86 -14.19
N ASN A 954 56.98 22.64 -13.85
CA ASN A 954 58.05 22.30 -12.90
C ASN A 954 57.85 22.92 -11.49
N GLU A 955 56.60 23.00 -11.02
CA GLU A 955 56.23 23.51 -9.69
C GLU A 955 55.71 22.39 -8.78
N VAL A 956 56.19 22.36 -7.54
CA VAL A 956 55.93 21.28 -6.59
C VAL A 956 55.05 21.79 -5.44
N GLY A 957 53.97 21.09 -5.13
CA GLY A 957 53.07 21.40 -4.01
C GLY A 957 53.69 21.13 -2.63
N ALA A 958 53.14 21.79 -1.60
CA ALA A 958 53.62 21.69 -0.23
C ALA A 958 53.52 20.25 0.31
N GLY A 959 54.66 19.67 0.70
CA GLY A 959 54.74 18.29 1.23
C GLY A 959 55.76 17.38 0.52
N ILE A 960 56.40 17.85 -0.55
CA ILE A 960 57.41 17.08 -1.30
C ILE A 960 58.80 17.70 -1.07
N VAL A 961 59.72 16.95 -0.46
CA VAL A 961 61.15 17.29 -0.38
C VAL A 961 61.89 16.57 -1.50
N ARG A 962 62.62 17.32 -2.33
CA ARG A 962 63.32 16.81 -3.50
C ARG A 962 64.62 16.12 -3.08
N GLU A 963 64.64 14.79 -3.04
CA GLU A 963 65.89 14.04 -2.96
C GLU A 963 66.55 13.99 -4.35
N SER A 964 67.85 14.28 -4.41
CA SER A 964 68.62 14.25 -5.65
C SER A 964 68.84 12.78 -6.07
N PRO A 965 68.72 12.44 -7.36
CA PRO A 965 68.83 11.06 -7.79
C PRO A 965 70.28 10.57 -7.63
N PRO A 966 70.51 9.34 -7.12
CA PRO A 966 71.76 8.65 -7.34
C PRO A 966 71.93 8.41 -8.84
N THR A 967 73.09 8.79 -9.33
CA THR A 967 73.63 8.49 -10.66
C THR A 967 73.62 6.99 -10.94
N ASP A 968 73.38 6.64 -12.20
CA ASP A 968 73.41 5.30 -12.82
C ASP A 968 72.10 4.49 -12.73
N VAL A 969 71.30 4.46 -13.80
CA VAL A 969 71.49 3.60 -15.00
C VAL A 969 70.33 3.87 -15.98
N ASP A 970 70.68 4.20 -17.22
CA ASP A 970 69.79 4.26 -18.37
C ASP A 970 69.20 2.87 -18.71
N GLN A 971 67.88 2.76 -18.84
CA GLN A 971 67.24 1.91 -19.85
C GLN A 971 65.71 2.11 -19.87
N TYR A 972 65.21 2.68 -20.98
CA TYR A 972 63.80 2.59 -21.36
C TYR A 972 63.56 1.27 -22.10
N TYR A 973 62.53 0.53 -21.70
CA TYR A 973 61.89 -0.47 -22.57
C TYR A 973 60.41 -0.12 -22.74
N VAL A 974 60.03 0.14 -24.00
CA VAL A 974 58.65 0.06 -24.45
C VAL A 974 58.38 -1.40 -24.74
N VAL A 975 57.47 -2.03 -23.98
CA VAL A 975 56.90 -3.33 -24.35
C VAL A 975 55.41 -3.13 -24.65
N SER A 976 55.06 -3.37 -25.90
CA SER A 976 53.69 -3.45 -26.39
C SER A 976 53.20 -4.88 -26.21
N GLU A 977 52.10 -5.06 -25.49
CA GLU A 977 51.28 -6.27 -25.58
C GLU A 977 49.97 -5.95 -26.30
N THR A 978 49.98 -6.16 -27.62
CA THR A 978 48.76 -6.42 -28.39
C THR A 978 48.89 -7.81 -28.99
N SER A 979 47.89 -8.67 -28.77
CA SER A 979 47.80 -9.97 -29.43
C SER A 979 47.64 -9.81 -30.96
N PRO A 980 48.09 -10.80 -31.77
CA PRO A 980 48.09 -10.68 -33.22
C PRO A 980 46.68 -10.68 -33.83
N GLY A 981 46.44 -9.73 -34.75
CA GLY A 981 45.37 -9.84 -35.75
C GLY A 981 44.11 -9.01 -35.49
N GLN A 982 44.23 -7.67 -35.50
CA GLN A 982 43.27 -6.78 -36.19
C GLN A 982 43.68 -5.31 -36.00
N ARG A 983 44.38 -4.74 -36.99
CA ARG A 983 44.30 -3.31 -37.30
C ARG A 983 43.79 -3.17 -38.72
N ARG A 984 42.79 -2.30 -38.91
CA ARG A 984 42.75 -1.35 -40.04
C ARG A 984 42.05 -0.07 -39.56
N TYR A 985 42.85 0.92 -39.15
CA TYR A 985 42.46 2.33 -39.26
C TYR A 985 43.09 2.89 -40.55
N SER A 986 42.32 3.69 -41.27
CA SER A 986 42.77 4.49 -42.40
C SER A 986 43.43 5.78 -41.91
N ARG A 987 44.51 6.14 -42.59
CA ARG A 987 45.64 6.99 -42.19
C ARG A 987 45.40 8.49 -42.43
N ALA A 988 44.17 8.99 -42.28
CA ALA A 988 43.80 10.30 -42.82
C ALA A 988 43.59 11.45 -41.81
N GLN A 989 43.75 11.26 -40.49
CA GLN A 989 43.31 12.30 -39.54
C GLN A 989 44.22 12.57 -38.33
N LEU A 990 45.53 12.31 -38.43
CA LEU A 990 46.45 12.77 -37.39
C LEU A 990 47.69 13.40 -38.02
N ASN A 991 47.74 14.73 -37.98
CA ASN A 991 48.98 15.48 -37.86
C ASN A 991 48.82 16.42 -36.66
N PHE A 992 49.84 16.34 -35.80
CA PHE A 992 50.01 16.95 -34.50
C PHE A 992 50.08 18.47 -34.53
#